data_AF-A0A4Q2MCQ5-F1
#
_entry.id   AF-A0A4Q2MCQ5-F1
#
_cell.length_a   1.000
_cell.length_b   1.000
_cell.length_c   1.000
_cell.angle_alpha   90.00
_cell.angle_beta   90.00
_cell.angle_gamma   90.00
#
_symmetry.space_group_name_H-M   'P 1'
#
loop_
_entity.id
_entity.type
_entity.pdbx_description
1 polymer ?
#
loop_
_entity_poly.entity_id
_entity_poly.type
_entity_poly.pdbx_seq_one_letter_code
_entity_poly.pdbx_strand_id
1 'polypeptide(L)'
;MSWFRRRPEADGGATRSRLGRSTAGLVGAGGVLVVAGTLALGGSIAAVANGGGLAPPPVSPALVHVPTAMPDRVTLTPSGDPATTQAISWRTSAAVTAPQVQLASVGPTTPTDVVTIAAATTDEFTTDLGYPIKYHSTTLSGLTPDSRYLYRVGDGETWGAWSEFATATEGASDFSFIIQGDAQNDVKSYASRAFRAATEARPFADLVVHLGDLIDTDNSDAEWGEWNYAGGYSQTSINQLATIGNHEYYPGPGLSKYWPAQFDFPNNGPVSDAAVAELTESTYYVDYQGVRFISLNTMRASGALMDEQTAWLEETLASNPHQWTVVTFHHPVFAVTSGRDNAHVRNAWLPLLEQYNVDLVLNGHDHAYGRGNLFANEQNLPEGADAATSQTGPVYLVSVSGPKMYVVDPPESNNWVKNGANLRSVIGDTQLYQLVDVVGNEMHVESWTVAGDLQDAFTITKTPAETRAASTKLVTDTDEPRSSGPGSARSGVAAPTLPDPTVPGAEPVEPTTPPTTPPTTPPTTPPTTPPTTPPTTPPTTEPTPGPTTPPTTEPTPEPTDPATPPTGQPTEPTGAPTEPTTAPTDPTTPPVAGGLSPTNGGALSSTGADVMPWITGGSLVLAAGAGLLLVARRRHRAEQGDAQNRAEGSA
;
A
#
# COMPACT_ATOMS: atom_id res chain seq x y z
N MET A 1 7.43 23.01 -46.66
CA MET A 1 7.61 21.70 -47.31
C MET A 1 7.76 20.66 -46.21
N SER A 2 7.20 19.45 -46.23
CA SER A 2 6.13 18.84 -47.00
C SER A 2 5.83 17.48 -46.36
N TRP A 3 4.55 17.22 -46.10
CA TRP A 3 3.84 15.96 -46.42
C TRP A 3 4.23 14.63 -45.71
N PHE A 4 3.36 14.09 -44.83
CA PHE A 4 2.29 13.07 -45.06
C PHE A 4 2.78 11.62 -44.77
N ARG A 5 2.02 10.63 -44.26
CA ARG A 5 0.64 10.22 -44.58
C ARG A 5 0.15 9.06 -43.66
N ARG A 6 -1.05 9.24 -43.07
CA ARG A 6 -2.24 8.34 -42.99
C ARG A 6 -2.26 6.96 -42.29
N ARG A 7 -3.29 6.84 -41.43
CA ARG A 7 -4.17 5.68 -41.18
C ARG A 7 -5.01 5.28 -42.41
N PRO A 8 -5.57 4.06 -42.45
CA PRO A 8 -6.82 3.80 -43.16
C PRO A 8 -7.95 3.33 -42.22
N GLU A 9 -9.14 3.92 -42.41
CA GLU A 9 -10.44 3.30 -42.15
C GLU A 9 -11.02 2.85 -43.50
N ALA A 10 -11.76 1.74 -43.50
CA ALA A 10 -12.71 1.40 -44.54
C ALA A 10 -13.86 0.56 -43.95
N ASP A 11 -15.06 1.11 -44.04
CA ASP A 11 -16.35 0.46 -43.86
C ASP A 11 -16.71 -0.44 -45.05
N GLY A 12 -17.50 -1.49 -44.80
CA GLY A 12 -18.19 -2.25 -45.85
C GLY A 12 -18.70 -3.62 -45.40
N GLY A 13 -19.98 -3.68 -45.00
CA GLY A 13 -20.67 -4.94 -44.69
C GLY A 13 -21.20 -5.68 -45.93
N ALA A 14 -21.32 -7.01 -45.84
CA ALA A 14 -22.45 -7.82 -46.34
C ALA A 14 -22.27 -9.34 -46.07
N THR A 15 -23.22 -9.90 -45.33
CA THR A 15 -23.90 -11.22 -45.48
C THR A 15 -23.15 -12.57 -45.54
N ARG A 16 -23.51 -13.43 -44.56
CA ARG A 16 -23.88 -14.87 -44.60
C ARG A 16 -23.02 -15.85 -45.42
N SER A 17 -22.50 -16.90 -44.76
CA SER A 17 -23.05 -18.27 -44.84
C SER A 17 -22.32 -19.27 -43.91
N ARG A 18 -23.10 -20.24 -43.43
CA ARG A 18 -22.68 -21.43 -42.64
C ARG A 18 -22.10 -22.49 -43.56
N LEU A 19 -21.09 -23.24 -43.09
CA LEU A 19 -20.78 -24.67 -43.32
C LEU A 19 -19.46 -24.92 -42.56
N GLY A 20 -19.23 -25.95 -41.74
CA GLY A 20 -19.80 -27.29 -41.68
C GLY A 20 -18.68 -28.32 -41.86
N ARG A 21 -18.17 -28.83 -40.72
CA ARG A 21 -17.60 -30.19 -40.50
C ARG A 21 -16.43 -30.75 -41.35
N SER A 22 -15.36 -31.08 -40.62
CA SER A 22 -14.59 -32.36 -40.57
C SER A 22 -14.16 -33.08 -41.85
N THR A 23 -12.87 -33.45 -41.93
CA THR A 23 -12.37 -34.85 -41.83
C THR A 23 -10.84 -34.92 -41.83
N ALA A 24 -10.33 -35.93 -41.13
CA ALA A 24 -8.93 -36.33 -41.00
C ALA A 24 -8.40 -37.09 -42.23
N GLY A 25 -7.08 -37.13 -42.38
CA GLY A 25 -6.35 -38.03 -43.29
C GLY A 25 -4.92 -38.25 -42.79
N LEU A 26 -4.60 -39.52 -42.53
CA LEU A 26 -3.38 -40.04 -41.91
C LEU A 26 -2.60 -40.87 -42.95
N VAL A 27 -1.27 -40.70 -43.05
CA VAL A 27 -0.27 -41.62 -43.66
C VAL A 27 1.04 -41.37 -42.90
N GLY A 28 1.69 -42.29 -42.17
CA GLY A 28 2.27 -43.58 -42.55
C GLY A 28 3.81 -43.42 -42.68
N ALA A 29 4.59 -43.62 -41.61
CA ALA A 29 5.32 -44.84 -41.21
C ALA A 29 6.76 -44.96 -41.77
N GLY A 30 7.73 -45.25 -40.88
CA GLY A 30 9.11 -45.64 -41.21
C GLY A 30 10.06 -45.54 -40.01
N GLY A 31 10.30 -46.65 -39.32
CA GLY A 31 11.12 -46.72 -38.10
C GLY A 31 12.52 -47.32 -38.29
N VAL A 32 13.34 -47.25 -37.23
CA VAL A 32 14.41 -48.23 -36.91
C VAL A 32 14.55 -48.29 -35.38
N LEU A 33 14.69 -49.52 -34.89
CA LEU A 33 14.70 -49.96 -33.49
C LEU A 33 16.11 -50.53 -33.22
N VAL A 34 16.81 -50.07 -32.17
CA VAL A 34 17.94 -50.80 -31.55
C VAL A 34 17.80 -50.71 -30.04
N VAL A 35 17.73 -51.88 -29.40
CA VAL A 35 17.59 -52.11 -27.95
C VAL A 35 18.94 -52.55 -27.38
N ALA A 36 19.36 -51.88 -26.30
CA ALA A 36 20.12 -52.42 -25.15
C ALA A 36 20.17 -51.27 -24.13
N GLY A 37 19.72 -51.32 -22.88
CA GLY A 37 19.42 -52.40 -21.96
C GLY A 37 20.02 -51.99 -20.61
N THR A 38 19.29 -51.30 -19.74
CA THR A 38 19.64 -51.17 -18.30
C THR A 38 18.50 -50.57 -17.48
N LEU A 39 18.14 -51.34 -16.44
CA LEU A 39 17.45 -51.07 -15.17
C LEU A 39 16.54 -49.84 -14.99
N ALA A 40 15.34 -50.17 -14.49
CA ALA A 40 14.33 -49.30 -13.95
C ALA A 40 14.82 -48.36 -12.83
N LEU A 41 14.47 -47.08 -12.96
CA LEU A 41 13.94 -46.22 -11.90
C LEU A 41 13.07 -45.18 -12.62
N GLY A 42 11.75 -45.40 -12.57
CA GLY A 42 10.75 -44.58 -13.25
C GLY A 42 10.79 -43.14 -12.72
N GLY A 43 10.96 -42.20 -13.64
CA GLY A 43 10.90 -40.78 -13.38
C GLY A 43 9.53 -40.36 -12.83
N SER A 44 9.55 -39.68 -11.70
CA SER A 44 8.56 -38.66 -11.39
C SER A 44 9.17 -37.34 -11.82
N ILE A 45 9.03 -37.01 -13.10
CA ILE A 45 9.19 -35.63 -13.57
C ILE A 45 7.96 -34.91 -13.03
N ALA A 46 8.08 -34.36 -11.81
CA ALA A 46 7.13 -33.37 -11.33
C ALA A 46 7.20 -32.21 -12.33
N ALA A 47 6.10 -32.00 -13.05
CA ALA A 47 5.93 -30.82 -13.87
C ALA A 47 6.03 -29.60 -12.95
N VAL A 48 7.18 -28.94 -13.02
CA VAL A 48 7.38 -27.57 -12.57
C VAL A 48 6.43 -26.72 -13.40
N ALA A 49 5.29 -26.39 -12.83
CA ALA A 49 4.40 -25.39 -13.41
C ALA A 49 5.05 -24.01 -13.23
N ASN A 50 5.76 -23.57 -14.27
CA ASN A 50 6.02 -22.17 -14.66
C ASN A 50 6.09 -21.09 -13.55
N GLY A 51 7.05 -21.23 -12.64
CA GLY A 51 7.76 -20.09 -12.06
C GLY A 51 9.18 -20.11 -12.63
N GLY A 52 9.51 -19.16 -13.52
CA GLY A 52 10.84 -19.09 -14.14
C GLY A 52 11.94 -19.13 -13.08
N GLY A 53 12.94 -19.99 -13.29
CA GLY A 53 14.06 -20.26 -12.39
C GLY A 53 15.00 -19.08 -12.19
N LEU A 54 14.54 -18.06 -11.44
CA LEU A 54 15.30 -16.93 -10.93
C LEU A 54 14.86 -16.47 -9.53
N ALA A 55 13.97 -17.21 -8.83
CA ALA A 55 13.64 -16.86 -7.45
C ALA A 55 14.88 -17.11 -6.57
N PRO A 56 15.51 -16.09 -5.98
CA PRO A 56 16.60 -16.30 -5.05
C PRO A 56 16.10 -17.14 -3.86
N PRO A 57 16.96 -17.96 -3.22
CA PRO A 57 16.59 -18.67 -2.01
C PRO A 57 16.00 -17.67 -0.99
N PRO A 58 14.88 -17.99 -0.34
CA PRO A 58 14.31 -17.09 0.66
C PRO A 58 15.31 -16.91 1.80
N VAL A 59 15.72 -15.66 2.04
CA VAL A 59 16.54 -15.30 3.19
C VAL A 59 15.63 -15.25 4.42
N SER A 60 16.09 -15.77 5.55
CA SER A 60 15.35 -15.68 6.81
C SER A 60 15.02 -14.21 7.13
N PRO A 61 13.75 -13.84 7.37
CA PRO A 61 13.38 -12.47 7.72
C PRO A 61 14.14 -11.94 8.93
N ALA A 62 14.47 -12.81 9.90
CA ALA A 62 15.25 -12.45 11.08
C ALA A 62 16.69 -12.00 10.77
N LEU A 63 17.23 -12.34 9.59
CA LEU A 63 18.52 -11.84 9.12
C LEU A 63 18.39 -10.53 8.33
N VAL A 64 17.22 -10.25 7.77
CA VAL A 64 16.97 -9.08 6.90
C VAL A 64 16.50 -7.88 7.70
N HIS A 65 15.65 -8.09 8.70
CA HIS A 65 14.97 -7.01 9.43
C HIS A 65 15.54 -6.73 10.81
N VAL A 66 16.65 -7.40 11.17
CA VAL A 66 17.36 -7.17 12.43
C VAL A 66 17.72 -5.69 12.59
N PRO A 67 17.33 -5.04 13.70
CA PRO A 67 17.60 -3.63 13.90
C PRO A 67 19.08 -3.40 14.23
N THR A 68 19.55 -2.18 13.98
CA THR A 68 20.89 -1.72 14.42
C THR A 68 20.76 -0.37 15.13
N ALA A 69 21.88 0.25 15.53
CA ALA A 69 21.87 1.64 16.00
C ALA A 69 21.51 2.64 14.88
N MET A 70 21.70 2.25 13.61
CA MET A 70 21.26 3.02 12.44
C MET A 70 19.74 3.08 12.40
N PRO A 71 19.11 4.27 12.52
CA PRO A 71 17.66 4.36 12.43
C PRO A 71 17.11 3.86 11.10
N ASP A 72 16.02 3.10 11.17
CA ASP A 72 15.22 2.66 10.03
C ASP A 72 13.72 2.90 10.29
N ARG A 73 12.87 2.58 9.30
CA ARG A 73 11.41 2.74 9.40
C ARG A 73 10.99 4.12 9.91
N VAL A 74 11.60 5.13 9.32
CA VAL A 74 11.32 6.53 9.63
C VAL A 74 10.01 6.91 8.95
N THR A 75 9.05 7.39 9.73
CA THR A 75 7.71 7.75 9.25
C THR A 75 7.38 9.18 9.61
N LEU A 76 6.90 9.93 8.63
CA LEU A 76 6.39 11.29 8.78
C LEU A 76 4.87 11.25 8.92
N THR A 77 4.32 11.82 10.00
CA THR A 77 2.88 11.77 10.28
C THR A 77 2.32 13.17 10.58
N PRO A 78 1.18 13.57 9.99
CA PRO A 78 0.58 14.87 10.27
C PRO A 78 -0.10 14.86 11.63
N SER A 79 0.63 15.29 12.66
CA SER A 79 0.13 15.40 14.03
C SER A 79 -0.15 16.87 14.37
N GLY A 80 -1.19 17.11 15.17
CA GLY A 80 -1.59 18.47 15.58
C GLY A 80 -2.07 19.33 14.41
N ASP A 81 -1.50 20.52 14.26
CA ASP A 81 -1.76 21.45 13.15
C ASP A 81 -0.58 21.38 12.15
N PRO A 82 -0.75 20.75 10.98
CA PRO A 82 0.32 20.60 9.99
C PRO A 82 0.97 21.91 9.50
N ALA A 83 0.37 23.08 9.77
CA ALA A 83 1.00 24.36 9.48
C ALA A 83 2.12 24.72 10.47
N THR A 84 2.09 24.17 11.70
CA THR A 84 3.03 24.54 12.77
C THR A 84 3.64 23.34 13.51
N THR A 85 3.16 22.13 13.23
CA THR A 85 3.65 20.89 13.84
C THR A 85 3.88 19.79 12.83
N GLN A 86 4.79 18.87 13.15
CA GLN A 86 5.10 17.69 12.34
C GLN A 86 5.62 16.57 13.24
N ALA A 87 5.02 15.38 13.18
CA ALA A 87 5.52 14.22 13.92
C ALA A 87 6.44 13.35 13.07
N ILE A 88 7.46 12.79 13.74
CA ILE A 88 8.45 11.89 13.17
C ILE A 88 8.61 10.72 14.13
N SER A 89 8.43 9.50 13.63
CA SER A 89 8.75 8.27 14.34
C SER A 89 9.87 7.49 13.62
N TRP A 90 10.62 6.68 14.35
CA TRP A 90 11.66 5.82 13.77
C TRP A 90 11.99 4.63 14.68
N ARG A 91 12.54 3.58 14.08
CA ARG A 91 12.98 2.37 14.80
C ARG A 91 14.50 2.32 14.95
N THR A 92 14.96 1.75 16.07
CA THR A 92 16.36 1.37 16.30
C THR A 92 16.45 0.05 17.07
N SER A 93 17.67 -0.46 17.24
CA SER A 93 17.96 -1.55 18.18
C SER A 93 17.83 -1.10 19.63
N ALA A 94 17.58 -2.04 20.54
CA ALA A 94 17.47 -1.76 21.97
C ALA A 94 18.72 -1.11 22.62
N ALA A 95 19.88 -1.14 21.95
CA ALA A 95 21.12 -0.53 22.44
C ALA A 95 21.10 1.01 22.46
N VAL A 96 20.22 1.65 21.67
CA VAL A 96 20.13 3.11 21.62
C VAL A 96 19.49 3.65 22.90
N THR A 97 20.14 4.65 23.50
CA THR A 97 19.72 5.27 24.78
C THR A 97 19.55 6.79 24.71
N ALA A 98 20.02 7.44 23.65
CA ALA A 98 19.89 8.88 23.43
C ALA A 98 19.28 9.22 22.05
N PRO A 99 18.09 8.67 21.71
CA PRO A 99 17.44 8.92 20.43
C PRO A 99 17.07 10.40 20.28
N GLN A 100 17.35 10.98 19.12
CA GLN A 100 17.14 12.40 18.86
C GLN A 100 16.96 12.72 17.37
N VAL A 101 16.35 13.88 17.12
CA VAL A 101 16.13 14.48 15.81
C VAL A 101 16.99 15.73 15.69
N GLN A 102 17.55 15.96 14.51
CA GLN A 102 18.09 17.24 14.10
C GLN A 102 17.18 17.89 13.08
N LEU A 103 16.91 19.17 13.26
CA LEU A 103 16.05 20.00 12.41
C LEU A 103 16.84 21.23 11.93
N ALA A 104 16.66 21.60 10.67
CA ALA A 104 17.21 22.82 10.10
C ALA A 104 16.29 23.35 8.98
N SER A 105 16.43 24.63 8.64
CA SER A 105 15.79 25.17 7.44
C SER A 105 16.46 24.66 6.16
N VAL A 106 15.68 24.48 5.10
CA VAL A 106 16.22 24.15 3.77
C VAL A 106 17.05 25.31 3.21
N GLY A 107 18.22 25.00 2.63
CA GLY A 107 19.10 25.97 1.98
C GLY A 107 20.05 25.31 0.96
N PRO A 108 20.80 26.10 0.16
CA PRO A 108 21.68 25.58 -0.89
C PRO A 108 23.01 25.01 -0.35
N THR A 109 23.30 25.18 0.94
CA THR A 109 24.51 24.72 1.61
C THR A 109 24.20 23.66 2.65
N THR A 110 25.24 23.00 3.16
CA THR A 110 25.12 22.13 4.34
C THR A 110 24.42 22.90 5.49
N PRO A 111 23.45 22.29 6.19
CA PRO A 111 22.77 22.95 7.31
C PRO A 111 23.75 23.42 8.39
N THR A 112 23.65 24.71 8.77
CA THR A 112 24.48 25.31 9.83
C THR A 112 23.68 25.61 11.10
N ASP A 113 22.40 25.95 10.97
CA ASP A 113 21.52 26.31 12.08
C ASP A 113 20.72 25.09 12.55
N VAL A 114 21.44 24.04 12.96
CA VAL A 114 20.84 22.77 13.36
C VAL A 114 20.37 22.82 14.81
N VAL A 115 19.08 22.56 15.01
CA VAL A 115 18.47 22.36 16.33
C VAL A 115 18.37 20.87 16.61
N THR A 116 18.80 20.44 17.79
CA THR A 116 18.71 19.04 18.23
C THR A 116 17.60 18.88 19.26
N ILE A 117 16.73 17.90 19.07
CA ILE A 117 15.53 17.63 19.88
C ILE A 117 15.56 16.16 20.27
N ALA A 118 15.47 15.84 21.57
CA ALA A 118 15.37 14.46 22.02
C ALA A 118 14.05 13.82 21.57
N ALA A 119 14.03 12.50 21.39
CA ALA A 119 12.77 11.78 21.25
C ALA A 119 11.91 12.01 22.50
N ALA A 120 10.62 12.27 22.29
CA ALA A 120 9.66 12.49 23.36
C ALA A 120 9.22 11.16 23.99
N THR A 121 9.09 10.13 23.17
CA THR A 121 8.64 8.79 23.57
C THR A 121 9.64 7.73 23.12
N THR A 122 9.60 6.57 23.78
CA THR A 122 10.30 5.37 23.33
C THR A 122 9.53 4.14 23.76
N ASP A 123 9.04 3.37 22.80
CA ASP A 123 8.36 2.10 23.01
C ASP A 123 9.33 0.96 22.72
N GLU A 124 9.54 0.09 23.72
CA GLU A 124 10.42 -1.07 23.61
C GLU A 124 9.60 -2.36 23.65
N PHE A 125 9.81 -3.23 22.66
CA PHE A 125 9.20 -4.56 22.66
C PHE A 125 9.99 -5.57 21.82
N THR A 126 9.75 -6.85 22.08
CA THR A 126 10.32 -7.96 21.29
C THR A 126 9.45 -8.23 20.05
N THR A 127 10.10 -8.37 18.89
CA THR A 127 9.46 -8.75 17.63
C THR A 127 9.02 -10.21 17.64
N ASP A 128 8.13 -10.59 16.72
CA ASP A 128 7.79 -11.98 16.43
C ASP A 128 8.99 -12.78 15.87
N LEU A 129 10.02 -12.08 15.39
CA LEU A 129 11.31 -12.63 14.95
C LEU A 129 12.31 -12.86 16.09
N GLY A 130 11.97 -12.49 17.34
CA GLY A 130 12.69 -12.88 18.55
C GLY A 130 13.77 -11.91 19.06
N TYR A 131 13.87 -10.70 18.50
CA TYR A 131 14.81 -9.67 18.96
C TYR A 131 14.10 -8.42 19.50
N PRO A 132 14.70 -7.68 20.46
CA PRO A 132 14.13 -6.44 20.96
C PRO A 132 14.39 -5.28 20.01
N ILE A 133 13.39 -4.41 19.87
CA ILE A 133 13.44 -3.15 19.11
C ILE A 133 12.97 -1.99 19.99
N LYS A 134 13.38 -0.78 19.61
CA LYS A 134 12.83 0.47 20.14
C LYS A 134 12.24 1.28 18.99
N TYR A 135 11.02 1.75 19.16
CA TYR A 135 10.48 2.84 18.37
C TYR A 135 10.57 4.12 19.18
N HIS A 136 10.90 5.22 18.51
CA HIS A 136 11.03 6.54 19.11
C HIS A 136 10.16 7.50 18.32
N SER A 137 9.54 8.47 19.00
CA SER A 137 8.82 9.51 18.30
C SER A 137 9.02 10.89 18.93
N THR A 138 8.82 11.93 18.12
CA THR A 138 8.77 13.32 18.58
C THR A 138 7.90 14.16 17.66
N THR A 139 7.16 15.10 18.25
CA THR A 139 6.42 16.12 17.51
C THR A 139 7.21 17.41 17.49
N LEU A 140 7.71 17.78 16.32
CA LEU A 140 8.28 19.11 16.07
C LEU A 140 7.16 20.14 16.18
N SER A 141 7.44 21.25 16.86
CA SER A 141 6.47 22.31 17.11
C SER A 141 7.10 23.69 16.94
N GLY A 142 6.25 24.72 16.79
CA GLY A 142 6.71 26.08 16.52
C GLY A 142 7.31 26.23 15.12
N LEU A 143 6.93 25.35 14.19
CA LEU A 143 7.32 25.46 12.78
C LEU A 143 6.61 26.67 12.16
N THR A 144 7.24 27.26 11.16
CA THR A 144 6.63 28.34 10.38
C THR A 144 5.72 27.72 9.32
N PRO A 145 4.47 28.21 9.14
CA PRO A 145 3.63 27.80 8.02
C PRO A 145 4.30 28.02 6.66
N ASP A 146 3.90 27.26 5.65
CA ASP A 146 4.40 27.35 4.27
C ASP A 146 5.94 27.36 4.17
N SER A 147 6.58 26.46 4.92
CA SER A 147 8.04 26.43 5.06
C SER A 147 8.61 25.03 4.91
N ARG A 148 9.79 24.94 4.31
CA ARG A 148 10.50 23.67 4.10
C ARG A 148 11.61 23.48 5.14
N TYR A 149 11.66 22.28 5.68
CA TYR A 149 12.64 21.88 6.69
C TYR A 149 13.41 20.63 6.25
N LEU A 150 14.67 20.57 6.66
CA LEU A 150 15.47 19.36 6.65
C LEU A 150 15.45 18.75 8.03
N TYR A 151 15.30 17.44 8.10
CA TYR A 151 15.48 16.70 9.34
C TYR A 151 16.28 15.42 9.16
N ARG A 152 16.86 14.92 10.24
CA ARG A 152 17.40 13.56 10.32
C ARG A 152 17.27 13.03 11.74
N VAL A 153 17.20 11.71 11.87
CA VAL A 153 17.09 11.03 13.16
C VAL A 153 18.39 10.29 13.48
N GLY A 154 18.70 10.11 14.75
CA GLY A 154 19.95 9.49 15.19
C GLY A 154 20.06 9.37 16.70
N ASP A 155 21.28 9.09 17.18
CA ASP A 155 21.58 8.95 18.61
C ASP A 155 22.71 9.91 19.09
N GLY A 156 23.21 10.77 18.20
CA GLY A 156 24.35 11.67 18.47
C GLY A 156 25.64 11.24 17.79
N GLU A 157 25.80 9.94 17.53
CA GLU A 157 26.97 9.36 16.89
C GLU A 157 26.59 8.77 15.52
N THR A 158 25.49 8.01 15.50
CA THR A 158 24.89 7.37 14.33
C THR A 158 23.73 8.23 13.84
N TRP A 159 23.76 8.61 12.55
CA TRP A 159 22.80 9.53 11.95
C TRP A 159 22.25 9.01 10.64
N GLY A 160 20.92 9.04 10.52
CA GLY A 160 20.19 8.85 9.27
C GLY A 160 20.57 9.88 8.20
N ALA A 161 20.09 9.62 6.99
CA ALA A 161 20.13 10.62 5.92
C ALA A 161 19.25 11.82 6.29
N TRP A 162 19.55 12.98 5.70
CA TRP A 162 18.66 14.13 5.74
C TRP A 162 17.46 13.88 4.82
N SER A 163 16.26 14.08 5.36
CA SER A 163 14.98 14.10 4.65
C SER A 163 14.41 15.51 4.68
N GLU A 164 13.49 15.79 3.76
CA GLU A 164 12.87 17.10 3.57
C GLU A 164 11.35 16.98 3.72
N PHE A 165 10.71 17.92 4.42
CA PHE A 165 9.25 18.07 4.43
C PHE A 165 8.85 19.55 4.32
N ALA A 166 7.58 19.79 4.01
CA ALA A 166 6.97 21.12 3.99
C ALA A 166 5.81 21.17 5.00
N THR A 167 5.72 22.27 5.75
CA THR A 167 4.54 22.59 6.56
C THR A 167 3.41 23.09 5.68
N ALA A 168 2.17 22.83 6.11
CA ALA A 168 1.00 23.40 5.45
C ALA A 168 0.98 24.94 5.59
N THR A 169 0.21 25.61 4.74
CA THR A 169 -0.14 27.01 4.94
C THR A 169 -1.22 27.16 6.02
N GLU A 170 -1.39 28.34 6.61
CA GLU A 170 -2.49 28.63 7.56
C GLU A 170 -3.90 28.54 6.93
N GLY A 171 -4.01 28.54 5.60
CA GLY A 171 -5.28 28.53 4.88
C GLY A 171 -5.38 27.44 3.81
N ALA A 172 -6.37 27.58 2.94
CA ALA A 172 -6.47 26.75 1.75
C ALA A 172 -5.37 27.11 0.74
N SER A 173 -4.76 26.09 0.13
CA SER A 173 -3.86 26.27 -1.01
C SER A 173 -3.87 25.01 -1.87
N ASP A 174 -3.31 25.11 -3.06
CA ASP A 174 -3.29 24.01 -4.00
C ASP A 174 -2.27 22.95 -3.57
N PHE A 175 -2.66 21.69 -3.60
CA PHE A 175 -1.80 20.59 -3.17
C PHE A 175 -2.24 19.28 -3.84
N SER A 176 -1.42 18.24 -3.70
CA SER A 176 -1.76 16.90 -4.18
C SER A 176 -1.61 15.87 -3.07
N PHE A 177 -2.44 14.83 -3.11
CA PHE A 177 -2.26 13.64 -2.28
C PHE A 177 -2.40 12.37 -3.09
N ILE A 178 -1.79 11.30 -2.58
CA ILE A 178 -1.82 9.96 -3.17
C ILE A 178 -2.76 9.09 -2.33
N ILE A 179 -3.49 8.17 -2.95
CA ILE A 179 -4.28 7.15 -2.24
C ILE A 179 -3.67 5.77 -2.50
N GLN A 180 -3.51 4.99 -1.43
CA GLN A 180 -3.01 3.61 -1.43
C GLN A 180 -3.88 2.76 -0.50
N GLY A 181 -4.31 1.59 -0.93
CA GLY A 181 -5.15 0.71 -0.10
C GLY A 181 -4.66 -0.72 -0.14
N ASP A 182 -4.87 -1.48 0.94
CA ASP A 182 -4.78 -2.94 0.94
C ASP A 182 -3.47 -3.47 0.34
N ALA A 183 -2.34 -2.95 0.83
CA ALA A 183 -1.04 -3.47 0.45
C ALA A 183 -0.90 -4.94 0.91
N GLN A 184 -1.30 -5.19 2.15
CA GLN A 184 -1.53 -6.47 2.84
C GLN A 184 -0.47 -7.56 2.61
N ASN A 185 -0.44 -8.18 1.42
CA ASN A 185 0.40 -9.35 1.11
C ASN A 185 1.50 -9.00 0.12
N ASP A 186 2.63 -9.72 0.23
CA ASP A 186 3.77 -9.60 -0.69
C ASP A 186 4.14 -8.12 -0.93
N VAL A 187 4.10 -7.33 0.14
CA VAL A 187 4.11 -5.86 0.10
C VAL A 187 5.36 -5.36 -0.63
N LYS A 188 6.52 -5.93 -0.30
CA LYS A 188 7.78 -5.60 -0.97
C LYS A 188 7.78 -6.03 -2.43
N SER A 189 7.21 -7.18 -2.75
CA SER A 189 7.27 -7.77 -4.09
C SER A 189 6.34 -7.08 -5.09
N TYR A 190 5.14 -6.67 -4.66
CA TYR A 190 4.10 -6.19 -5.58
C TYR A 190 3.42 -4.87 -5.19
N ALA A 191 3.24 -4.55 -3.91
CA ALA A 191 2.68 -3.22 -3.57
C ALA A 191 3.70 -2.10 -3.85
N SER A 192 4.99 -2.40 -3.68
CA SER A 192 6.10 -1.44 -3.90
C SER A 192 6.15 -0.80 -5.29
N ARG A 193 5.70 -1.51 -6.35
CA ARG A 193 5.63 -0.94 -7.71
C ARG A 193 4.49 0.06 -7.87
N ALA A 194 3.35 -0.16 -7.19
CA ALA A 194 2.25 0.80 -7.18
C ALA A 194 2.64 2.05 -6.40
N PHE A 195 3.26 1.87 -5.23
CA PHE A 195 3.73 2.98 -4.40
C PHE A 195 4.78 3.83 -5.13
N ARG A 196 5.72 3.16 -5.81
CA ARG A 196 6.73 3.83 -6.63
C ARG A 196 6.11 4.57 -7.81
N ALA A 197 5.23 3.94 -8.59
CA ALA A 197 4.58 4.58 -9.74
C ALA A 197 3.79 5.83 -9.31
N ALA A 198 3.06 5.76 -8.19
CA ALA A 198 2.35 6.91 -7.63
C ALA A 198 3.30 8.04 -7.24
N THR A 199 4.40 7.71 -6.55
CA THR A 199 5.41 8.69 -6.14
C THR A 199 6.17 9.26 -7.34
N GLU A 200 6.43 8.49 -8.39
CA GLU A 200 7.03 8.98 -9.63
C GLU A 200 6.10 9.97 -10.37
N ALA A 201 4.79 9.74 -10.31
CA ALA A 201 3.78 10.61 -10.92
C ALA A 201 3.49 11.89 -10.09
N ARG A 202 3.66 11.83 -8.77
CA ARG A 202 3.53 12.96 -7.84
C ARG A 202 4.65 12.94 -6.77
N PRO A 203 5.91 13.24 -7.15
CA PRO A 203 7.06 13.14 -6.24
C PRO A 203 7.06 14.20 -5.13
N PHE A 204 6.21 15.22 -5.26
CA PHE A 204 6.03 16.28 -4.28
C PHE A 204 4.58 16.36 -3.79
N ALA A 205 3.84 15.23 -3.82
CA ALA A 205 2.58 15.15 -3.08
C ALA A 205 2.84 15.40 -1.59
N ASP A 206 1.85 15.98 -0.93
CA ASP A 206 1.97 16.42 0.46
C ASP A 206 1.51 15.34 1.45
N LEU A 207 0.58 14.48 1.01
CA LEU A 207 0.03 13.38 1.79
C LEU A 207 0.00 12.08 0.98
N VAL A 208 0.18 10.95 1.67
CA VAL A 208 -0.28 9.63 1.23
C VAL A 208 -1.37 9.18 2.18
N VAL A 209 -2.56 8.90 1.65
CA VAL A 209 -3.72 8.41 2.39
C VAL A 209 -3.81 6.89 2.21
N HIS A 210 -3.60 6.15 3.30
CA HIS A 210 -3.68 4.69 3.34
C HIS A 210 -5.04 4.20 3.82
N LEU A 211 -5.66 3.28 3.08
CA LEU A 211 -7.05 2.83 3.30
C LEU A 211 -7.21 1.61 4.24
N GLY A 212 -6.18 1.31 5.04
CA GLY A 212 -6.12 0.13 5.93
C GLY A 212 -5.55 -1.12 5.26
N ASP A 213 -5.32 -2.15 6.08
CA ASP A 213 -4.62 -3.38 5.70
C ASP A 213 -3.23 -3.07 5.09
N LEU A 214 -2.43 -2.34 5.88
CA LEU A 214 -1.07 -1.94 5.50
C LEU A 214 -0.16 -3.17 5.33
N ILE A 215 -0.40 -4.18 6.16
CA ILE A 215 0.25 -5.49 6.17
C ILE A 215 -0.79 -6.60 6.41
N ASP A 216 -0.39 -7.87 6.39
CA ASP A 216 -1.31 -9.02 6.55
C ASP A 216 -1.44 -9.49 7.99
N THR A 217 -0.36 -9.44 8.76
CA THR A 217 -0.36 -9.96 10.13
C THR A 217 0.10 -8.86 11.06
N ASP A 218 -0.81 -8.41 11.93
CA ASP A 218 -0.70 -7.23 12.79
C ASP A 218 0.71 -6.98 13.37
N ASN A 219 1.36 -8.02 13.90
CA ASN A 219 2.63 -7.97 14.62
C ASN A 219 3.81 -8.57 13.85
N SER A 220 3.68 -8.79 12.54
CA SER A 220 4.76 -9.27 11.67
C SER A 220 5.82 -8.18 11.46
N ASP A 221 6.97 -8.30 12.12
CA ASP A 221 8.07 -7.34 11.93
C ASP A 221 8.58 -7.37 10.49
N ALA A 222 8.52 -8.53 9.82
CA ALA A 222 8.94 -8.67 8.44
C ALA A 222 8.08 -7.82 7.51
N GLU A 223 6.75 -7.95 7.60
CA GLU A 223 5.82 -7.23 6.75
C GLU A 223 5.83 -5.72 7.01
N TRP A 224 5.96 -5.29 8.28
CA TRP A 224 6.19 -3.87 8.59
C TRP A 224 7.49 -3.36 7.95
N GLY A 225 8.53 -4.19 7.93
CA GLY A 225 9.78 -3.90 7.22
C GLY A 225 9.58 -3.79 5.71
N GLU A 226 8.76 -4.65 5.13
CA GLU A 226 8.40 -4.61 3.72
C GLU A 226 7.58 -3.37 3.35
N TRP A 227 6.60 -2.99 4.17
CA TRP A 227 5.76 -1.80 3.95
C TRP A 227 6.57 -0.51 4.00
N ASN A 228 7.44 -0.37 5.01
CA ASN A 228 8.39 0.73 5.09
C ASN A 228 9.34 0.76 3.88
N TYR A 229 9.84 -0.40 3.45
CA TYR A 229 10.66 -0.51 2.25
C TYR A 229 9.90 -0.13 0.96
N ALA A 230 8.63 -0.53 0.85
CA ALA A 230 7.79 -0.28 -0.31
C ALA A 230 7.52 1.21 -0.51
N GLY A 231 7.27 1.96 0.57
CA GLY A 231 7.15 3.42 0.52
C GLY A 231 8.51 4.11 0.28
N GLY A 232 9.58 3.57 0.88
CA GLY A 232 10.94 4.08 0.67
C GLY A 232 11.07 5.55 1.08
N TYR A 233 11.54 6.41 0.18
CA TYR A 233 11.74 7.84 0.49
C TYR A 233 10.43 8.56 0.86
N SER A 234 9.27 8.13 0.31
CA SER A 234 7.99 8.78 0.60
C SER A 234 7.63 8.71 2.08
N GLN A 235 7.97 7.63 2.78
CA GLN A 235 7.74 7.48 4.23
C GLN A 235 8.38 8.60 5.04
N THR A 236 9.51 9.11 4.56
CA THR A 236 10.31 10.12 5.28
C THR A 236 10.02 11.55 4.83
N SER A 237 9.33 11.75 3.72
CA SER A 237 9.25 13.08 3.07
C SER A 237 7.85 13.49 2.65
N ILE A 238 6.90 12.56 2.69
CA ILE A 238 5.47 12.80 2.44
C ILE A 238 4.74 12.33 3.70
N ASN A 239 3.79 13.13 4.16
CA ASN A 239 3.02 12.80 5.35
C ASN A 239 2.16 11.55 5.11
N GLN A 240 2.27 10.56 5.99
CA GLN A 240 1.53 9.32 5.93
C GLN A 240 0.28 9.45 6.81
N LEU A 241 -0.89 9.48 6.18
CA LEU A 241 -2.19 9.46 6.86
C LEU A 241 -2.75 8.05 6.69
N ALA A 242 -2.98 7.32 7.77
CA ALA A 242 -3.38 5.91 7.69
C ALA A 242 -4.67 5.64 8.47
N THR A 243 -5.54 4.86 7.84
CA THR A 243 -6.74 4.29 8.43
C THR A 243 -6.49 2.85 8.84
N ILE A 244 -7.15 2.41 9.91
CA ILE A 244 -7.06 1.04 10.40
C ILE A 244 -7.98 0.11 9.60
N GLY A 245 -7.42 -0.99 9.10
CA GLY A 245 -8.12 -2.14 8.54
C GLY A 245 -8.23 -3.31 9.50
N ASN A 246 -8.75 -4.44 9.01
CA ASN A 246 -8.90 -5.63 9.84
C ASN A 246 -7.56 -6.35 10.08
N HIS A 247 -6.58 -6.16 9.21
CA HIS A 247 -5.26 -6.79 9.36
C HIS A 247 -4.33 -6.09 10.35
N GLU A 248 -4.66 -4.87 10.77
CA GLU A 248 -4.04 -4.24 11.94
C GLU A 248 -4.45 -4.88 13.28
N TYR A 249 -5.49 -5.73 13.28
CA TYR A 249 -5.90 -6.53 14.44
C TYR A 249 -5.64 -8.03 14.24
N TYR A 250 -5.66 -8.52 13.00
CA TYR A 250 -5.57 -9.95 12.70
C TYR A 250 -4.21 -10.54 13.07
N PRO A 251 -4.16 -11.73 13.72
CA PRO A 251 -5.25 -12.66 13.98
C PRO A 251 -5.98 -12.47 15.32
N GLY A 252 -5.61 -11.47 16.10
CA GLY A 252 -6.15 -11.19 17.43
C GLY A 252 -7.31 -10.19 17.45
N PRO A 253 -7.86 -9.90 18.64
CA PRO A 253 -8.83 -8.82 18.83
C PRO A 253 -8.17 -7.47 19.18
N GLY A 254 -6.87 -7.47 19.50
CA GLY A 254 -6.12 -6.29 19.94
C GLY A 254 -5.44 -5.60 18.77
N LEU A 255 -5.36 -4.26 18.83
CA LEU A 255 -4.64 -3.50 17.82
C LEU A 255 -3.14 -3.83 17.89
N SER A 256 -2.49 -3.91 16.73
CA SER A 256 -1.05 -4.08 16.61
C SER A 256 -0.28 -3.14 17.54
N LYS A 257 0.71 -3.66 18.27
CA LYS A 257 1.61 -2.84 19.09
C LYS A 257 2.50 -1.92 18.24
N TYR A 258 2.63 -2.22 16.94
CA TYR A 258 3.38 -1.39 16.00
C TYR A 258 2.60 -0.15 15.56
N TRP A 259 1.27 -0.13 15.71
CA TRP A 259 0.45 1.02 15.31
C TRP A 259 0.78 2.28 16.14
N PRO A 260 0.57 2.29 17.47
CA PRO A 260 0.90 3.47 18.28
C PRO A 260 2.40 3.76 18.34
N ALA A 261 3.26 2.78 18.05
CA ALA A 261 4.71 2.96 18.02
C ALA A 261 5.21 3.69 16.75
N GLN A 262 4.45 3.63 15.65
CA GLN A 262 4.84 4.18 14.34
C GLN A 262 4.07 5.44 13.95
N PHE A 263 2.84 5.60 14.44
CA PHE A 263 1.99 6.71 14.04
C PHE A 263 1.61 7.57 15.24
N ASP A 264 2.04 8.84 15.22
CA ASP A 264 1.56 9.86 16.16
C ASP A 264 0.42 10.64 15.52
N PHE A 265 -0.78 10.06 15.46
CA PHE A 265 -1.95 10.74 14.90
C PHE A 265 -2.56 11.74 15.90
N PRO A 266 -3.38 12.70 15.44
CA PRO A 266 -4.04 13.63 16.35
C PRO A 266 -4.96 12.93 17.35
N ASN A 267 -4.84 13.33 18.62
CA ASN A 267 -5.74 12.90 19.70
C ASN A 267 -7.04 13.74 19.74
N ASN A 268 -7.73 13.84 18.59
CA ASN A 268 -8.96 14.61 18.43
C ASN A 268 -10.19 13.76 18.08
N GLY A 269 -10.09 12.44 18.25
CA GLY A 269 -11.18 11.47 18.16
C GLY A 269 -12.21 11.57 19.30
N PRO A 270 -13.16 10.61 19.38
CA PRO A 270 -14.14 10.55 20.46
C PRO A 270 -13.48 10.47 21.85
N VAL A 271 -13.92 11.32 22.78
CA VAL A 271 -13.37 11.42 24.15
C VAL A 271 -14.49 11.48 25.20
N SER A 272 -15.30 10.42 25.31
CA SER A 272 -16.40 10.36 26.29
C SER A 272 -16.00 9.73 27.63
N ASP A 273 -15.21 8.65 27.62
CA ASP A 273 -14.70 7.97 28.83
C ASP A 273 -13.55 6.97 28.52
N ALA A 274 -13.18 6.12 29.49
CA ALA A 274 -12.16 5.09 29.31
C ALA A 274 -12.56 3.97 28.33
N ALA A 275 -13.85 3.76 28.07
CA ALA A 275 -14.34 2.73 27.15
C ALA A 275 -14.03 3.10 25.69
N VAL A 276 -13.91 4.39 25.35
CA VAL A 276 -13.49 4.84 24.01
C VAL A 276 -11.97 5.01 23.86
N ALA A 277 -11.17 4.67 24.87
CA ALA A 277 -9.71 4.76 24.79
C ALA A 277 -9.13 3.94 23.63
N GLU A 278 -9.80 2.85 23.22
CA GLU A 278 -9.42 2.05 22.04
C GLU A 278 -9.58 2.79 20.70
N LEU A 279 -10.27 3.94 20.68
CA LEU A 279 -10.44 4.79 19.50
C LEU A 279 -9.32 5.84 19.33
N THR A 280 -8.49 6.03 20.36
CA THR A 280 -7.31 6.91 20.32
C THR A 280 -6.42 6.55 19.14
N GLU A 281 -6.08 7.55 18.31
CA GLU A 281 -5.22 7.40 17.11
C GLU A 281 -5.69 6.36 16.07
N SER A 282 -6.92 5.84 16.22
CA SER A 282 -7.60 5.04 15.20
C SER A 282 -8.81 5.75 14.59
N THR A 283 -9.37 6.70 15.34
CA THR A 283 -10.41 7.62 14.90
C THR A 283 -9.93 9.05 15.15
N TYR A 284 -9.73 9.82 14.08
CA TYR A 284 -9.14 11.16 14.17
C TYR A 284 -9.46 11.97 12.91
N TYR A 285 -9.19 13.27 12.95
CA TYR A 285 -9.12 14.09 11.73
C TYR A 285 -7.83 14.89 11.62
N VAL A 286 -7.44 15.21 10.40
CA VAL A 286 -6.34 16.11 10.05
C VAL A 286 -6.89 17.17 9.11
N ASP A 287 -6.61 18.43 9.40
CA ASP A 287 -6.91 19.53 8.49
C ASP A 287 -5.63 19.88 7.70
N TYR A 288 -5.69 19.80 6.38
CA TYR A 288 -4.56 20.11 5.50
C TYR A 288 -5.04 20.89 4.29
N GLN A 289 -4.51 22.10 4.10
CA GLN A 289 -4.74 22.94 2.91
C GLN A 289 -6.22 23.14 2.51
N GLY A 290 -7.12 23.29 3.47
CA GLY A 290 -8.55 23.50 3.20
C GLY A 290 -9.33 22.21 2.93
N VAL A 291 -8.77 21.06 3.33
CA VAL A 291 -9.42 19.75 3.35
C VAL A 291 -9.39 19.19 4.77
N ARG A 292 -10.52 18.74 5.27
CA ARG A 292 -10.59 17.88 6.47
C ARG A 292 -10.57 16.42 6.05
N PHE A 293 -9.52 15.70 6.45
CA PHE A 293 -9.39 14.26 6.33
C PHE A 293 -9.85 13.61 7.62
N ILE A 294 -10.83 12.70 7.55
CA ILE A 294 -11.39 12.00 8.72
C ILE A 294 -11.11 10.50 8.57
N SER A 295 -10.48 9.88 9.56
CA SER A 295 -10.32 8.43 9.65
C SER A 295 -11.27 7.85 10.70
N LEU A 296 -12.00 6.78 10.35
CA LEU A 296 -12.86 6.03 11.28
C LEU A 296 -12.40 4.58 11.41
N ASN A 297 -12.67 3.97 12.57
CA ASN A 297 -12.27 2.60 12.87
C ASN A 297 -13.44 1.62 12.73
N THR A 298 -13.50 0.94 11.59
CA THR A 298 -14.51 -0.09 11.30
C THR A 298 -14.38 -1.36 12.13
N MET A 299 -13.19 -1.64 12.69
CA MET A 299 -13.00 -2.76 13.62
C MET A 299 -13.56 -2.49 15.02
N ARG A 300 -13.94 -1.24 15.29
CA ARG A 300 -14.66 -0.79 16.49
C ARG A 300 -16.03 -0.19 16.17
N ALA A 301 -16.61 -0.54 15.02
CA ALA A 301 -17.92 -0.08 14.58
C ALA A 301 -19.09 -0.95 15.08
N SER A 302 -19.14 -1.23 16.40
CA SER A 302 -20.30 -1.92 17.01
C SER A 302 -20.62 -1.42 18.42
N GLY A 303 -21.88 -1.55 18.83
CA GLY A 303 -22.34 -1.16 20.17
C GLY A 303 -22.00 0.29 20.52
N ALA A 304 -21.62 0.55 21.78
CA ALA A 304 -21.30 1.89 22.25
C ALA A 304 -20.17 2.57 21.46
N LEU A 305 -19.16 1.83 21.00
CA LEU A 305 -18.08 2.40 20.18
C LEU A 305 -18.58 2.88 18.82
N MET A 306 -19.59 2.23 18.25
CA MET A 306 -20.24 2.73 17.04
C MET A 306 -21.00 4.03 17.30
N ASP A 307 -21.77 4.06 18.39
CA ASP A 307 -22.59 5.22 18.75
C ASP A 307 -21.70 6.45 18.99
N GLU A 308 -20.57 6.27 19.68
CA GLU A 308 -19.59 7.33 19.97
C GLU A 308 -18.87 7.81 18.70
N GLN A 309 -18.39 6.90 17.84
CA GLN A 309 -17.82 7.29 16.55
C GLN A 309 -18.84 8.03 15.66
N THR A 310 -20.12 7.61 15.69
CA THR A 310 -21.18 8.20 14.88
C THR A 310 -21.54 9.61 15.37
N ALA A 311 -21.68 9.80 16.69
CA ALA A 311 -21.93 11.10 17.28
C ALA A 311 -20.76 12.07 17.02
N TRP A 312 -19.53 11.59 17.20
CA TRP A 312 -18.32 12.36 16.91
C TRP A 312 -18.18 12.69 15.42
N LEU A 313 -18.52 11.76 14.53
CA LEU A 313 -18.51 12.01 13.08
C LEU A 313 -19.49 13.13 12.71
N GLU A 314 -20.71 13.10 13.24
CA GLU A 314 -21.69 14.16 13.01
C GLU A 314 -21.16 15.53 13.45
N GLU A 315 -20.59 15.62 14.66
CA GLU A 315 -20.00 16.87 15.18
C GLU A 315 -18.81 17.32 14.31
N THR A 316 -17.94 16.39 13.91
CA THR A 316 -16.74 16.67 13.10
C THR A 316 -17.10 17.17 11.70
N LEU A 317 -18.17 16.63 11.11
CA LEU A 317 -18.71 17.07 9.82
C LEU A 317 -19.44 18.41 9.93
N ALA A 318 -20.22 18.61 10.99
CA ALA A 318 -20.97 19.85 11.22
C ALA A 318 -20.05 21.04 11.52
N SER A 319 -18.96 20.80 12.24
CA SER A 319 -17.97 21.82 12.64
C SER A 319 -16.86 22.04 11.61
N ASN A 320 -16.86 21.34 10.46
CA ASN A 320 -15.81 21.46 9.46
C ASN A 320 -15.82 22.87 8.82
N PRO A 321 -14.79 23.72 9.06
CA PRO A 321 -14.72 25.05 8.46
C PRO A 321 -14.19 25.00 7.02
N HIS A 322 -13.66 23.85 6.59
CA HIS A 322 -12.94 23.69 5.34
C HIS A 322 -13.88 23.45 4.17
N GLN A 323 -13.42 23.84 2.99
CA GLN A 323 -14.18 23.65 1.76
C GLN A 323 -14.41 22.17 1.49
N TRP A 324 -13.38 21.35 1.65
CA TRP A 324 -13.38 19.94 1.28
C TRP A 324 -13.44 19.01 2.49
N THR A 325 -14.10 17.88 2.33
CA THR A 325 -14.11 16.78 3.30
C THR A 325 -13.79 15.47 2.61
N VAL A 326 -12.77 14.79 3.10
CA VAL A 326 -12.42 13.42 2.73
C VAL A 326 -12.62 12.53 3.95
N VAL A 327 -13.39 11.47 3.81
CA VAL A 327 -13.61 10.50 4.90
C VAL A 327 -13.05 9.15 4.46
N THR A 328 -12.28 8.51 5.33
CA THR A 328 -11.72 7.18 5.08
C THR A 328 -12.00 6.24 6.23
N PHE A 329 -12.34 5.01 5.87
CA PHE A 329 -12.56 3.88 6.77
C PHE A 329 -12.40 2.59 5.96
N HIS A 330 -11.97 1.51 6.59
CA HIS A 330 -11.54 0.36 5.80
C HIS A 330 -12.67 -0.41 5.11
N HIS A 331 -13.70 -0.85 5.87
CA HIS A 331 -14.82 -1.63 5.32
C HIS A 331 -15.85 -0.73 4.62
N PRO A 332 -16.08 -0.88 3.29
CA PRO A 332 -16.89 0.06 2.53
C PRO A 332 -18.38 -0.01 2.87
N VAL A 333 -19.09 1.13 2.77
CA VAL A 333 -20.55 1.18 2.88
C VAL A 333 -21.26 0.42 1.75
N PHE A 334 -20.60 0.32 0.59
CA PHE A 334 -21.03 -0.51 -0.53
C PHE A 334 -19.91 -1.46 -0.93
N ALA A 335 -20.13 -2.76 -0.74
CA ALA A 335 -19.14 -3.77 -1.12
C ALA A 335 -19.10 -3.94 -2.65
N VAL A 336 -17.91 -4.04 -3.23
CA VAL A 336 -17.72 -4.31 -4.67
C VAL A 336 -17.70 -5.82 -4.93
N THR A 337 -17.26 -6.59 -3.95
CA THR A 337 -16.94 -8.01 -4.12
C THR A 337 -18.04 -8.97 -3.75
N SER A 338 -17.90 -10.18 -4.29
CA SER A 338 -18.95 -11.18 -4.24
C SER A 338 -19.36 -11.60 -2.84
N GLY A 339 -20.65 -11.43 -2.55
CA GLY A 339 -21.29 -11.91 -1.32
C GLY A 339 -20.99 -11.12 -0.06
N ARG A 340 -20.34 -9.94 -0.17
CA ARG A 340 -20.06 -9.07 0.97
C ARG A 340 -21.11 -7.97 1.16
N ASP A 341 -21.30 -7.55 2.40
CA ASP A 341 -22.13 -6.41 2.79
C ASP A 341 -21.75 -5.93 4.19
N ASN A 342 -21.51 -4.62 4.35
CA ASN A 342 -21.23 -3.98 5.63
C ASN A 342 -22.42 -3.14 6.08
N ALA A 343 -23.61 -3.75 6.12
CA ALA A 343 -24.87 -3.04 6.37
C ALA A 343 -24.87 -2.21 7.66
N HIS A 344 -24.17 -2.64 8.72
CA HIS A 344 -24.07 -1.91 9.98
C HIS A 344 -23.30 -0.57 9.80
N VAL A 345 -22.17 -0.58 9.08
CA VAL A 345 -21.43 0.62 8.70
C VAL A 345 -22.29 1.53 7.83
N ARG A 346 -22.92 0.97 6.78
CA ARG A 346 -23.80 1.72 5.87
C ARG A 346 -24.95 2.38 6.61
N ASN A 347 -25.67 1.65 7.46
CA ASN A 347 -26.86 2.17 8.14
C ASN A 347 -26.53 3.33 9.09
N ALA A 348 -25.34 3.35 9.67
CA ALA A 348 -24.94 4.37 10.63
C ALA A 348 -24.29 5.59 9.96
N TRP A 349 -23.39 5.39 9.00
CA TRP A 349 -22.58 6.48 8.46
C TRP A 349 -23.06 7.02 7.12
N LEU A 350 -23.65 6.21 6.24
CA LEU A 350 -24.17 6.69 4.94
C LEU A 350 -25.11 7.90 5.09
N PRO A 351 -26.07 7.93 6.05
CA PRO A 351 -26.95 9.10 6.21
C PRO A 351 -26.18 10.39 6.52
N LEU A 352 -25.14 10.32 7.35
CA LEU A 352 -24.32 11.49 7.70
C LEU A 352 -23.44 11.93 6.53
N LEU A 353 -22.84 10.98 5.81
CA LEU A 353 -22.00 11.26 4.64
C LEU A 353 -22.80 12.02 3.56
N GLU A 354 -24.04 11.59 3.29
CA GLU A 354 -24.97 12.25 2.38
C GLU A 354 -25.47 13.60 2.93
N GLN A 355 -25.93 13.64 4.19
CA GLN A 355 -26.46 14.86 4.82
C GLN A 355 -25.45 16.01 4.82
N TYR A 356 -24.19 15.72 5.15
CA TYR A 356 -23.12 16.71 5.18
C TYR A 356 -22.39 16.83 3.84
N ASN A 357 -22.88 16.17 2.78
CA ASN A 357 -22.38 16.27 1.42
C ASN A 357 -20.85 16.08 1.33
N VAL A 358 -20.32 15.04 2.00
CA VAL A 358 -18.90 14.66 1.96
C VAL A 358 -18.42 14.55 0.51
N ASP A 359 -17.19 14.96 0.20
CA ASP A 359 -16.72 15.01 -1.19
C ASP A 359 -16.26 13.66 -1.68
N LEU A 360 -15.40 13.03 -0.89
CA LEU A 360 -14.77 11.76 -1.24
C LEU A 360 -14.76 10.84 -0.02
N VAL A 361 -15.30 9.63 -0.21
CA VAL A 361 -15.32 8.56 0.79
C VAL A 361 -14.43 7.43 0.29
N LEU A 362 -13.33 7.15 1.00
CA LEU A 362 -12.27 6.26 0.58
C LEU A 362 -12.21 5.00 1.43
N ASN A 363 -12.31 3.84 0.77
CA ASN A 363 -12.36 2.54 1.43
C ASN A 363 -11.43 1.51 0.76
N GLY A 364 -11.08 0.48 1.53
CA GLY A 364 -10.28 -0.65 1.11
C GLY A 364 -11.09 -1.95 1.19
N HIS A 365 -10.49 -2.99 1.77
CA HIS A 365 -11.05 -4.29 2.20
C HIS A 365 -11.45 -5.25 1.08
N ASP A 366 -11.94 -4.71 -0.03
CA ASP A 366 -12.60 -5.46 -1.08
C ASP A 366 -11.66 -5.83 -2.23
N HIS A 367 -10.38 -5.42 -2.24
CA HIS A 367 -9.39 -5.94 -3.20
C HIS A 367 -9.86 -5.91 -4.67
N ALA A 368 -10.57 -4.83 -5.00
CA ALA A 368 -11.06 -4.48 -6.32
C ALA A 368 -11.30 -2.97 -6.33
N TYR A 369 -11.41 -2.40 -7.52
CA TYR A 369 -11.82 -1.02 -7.67
C TYR A 369 -13.33 -0.92 -7.83
N GLY A 370 -13.95 0.02 -7.12
CA GLY A 370 -15.32 0.43 -7.37
C GLY A 370 -15.53 1.89 -7.04
N ARG A 371 -16.13 2.65 -7.96
CA ARG A 371 -16.48 4.05 -7.76
C ARG A 371 -17.95 4.30 -8.10
N GLY A 372 -18.61 5.13 -7.30
CA GLY A 372 -19.94 5.62 -7.64
C GLY A 372 -20.59 6.50 -6.58
N ASN A 373 -21.92 6.50 -6.57
CA ASN A 373 -22.78 7.42 -5.81
C ASN A 373 -24.18 6.82 -5.63
N LEU A 374 -25.02 7.45 -4.80
CA LEU A 374 -26.45 7.11 -4.76
C LEU A 374 -27.16 7.50 -6.07
N PHE A 375 -28.12 6.68 -6.53
CA PHE A 375 -28.96 7.02 -7.69
C PHE A 375 -29.74 8.34 -7.48
N ALA A 376 -30.05 8.67 -6.23
CA ALA A 376 -30.69 9.92 -5.86
C ALA A 376 -29.85 11.15 -6.27
N ASN A 377 -28.53 11.00 -6.26
CA ASN A 377 -27.59 12.07 -6.59
C ASN A 377 -27.42 12.28 -8.10
N GLU A 378 -28.00 11.42 -8.93
CA GLU A 378 -28.06 11.57 -10.40
C GLU A 378 -29.34 12.31 -10.83
N GLN A 379 -30.22 12.61 -9.89
CA GLN A 379 -31.45 13.35 -10.12
C GLN A 379 -31.23 14.84 -9.89
N ASN A 380 -31.98 15.67 -10.61
CA ASN A 380 -31.97 17.14 -10.44
C ASN A 380 -30.58 17.78 -10.59
N LEU A 381 -29.79 17.30 -11.56
CA LEU A 381 -28.47 17.86 -11.85
C LEU A 381 -28.56 19.35 -12.22
N PRO A 382 -27.50 20.13 -11.94
CA PRO A 382 -27.39 21.51 -12.40
C PRO A 382 -27.60 21.65 -13.91
N GLU A 383 -28.14 22.80 -14.34
CA GLU A 383 -28.36 23.08 -15.76
C GLU A 383 -27.04 22.97 -16.55
N GLY A 384 -27.08 22.25 -17.67
CA GLY A 384 -25.92 22.01 -18.53
C GLY A 384 -25.06 20.79 -18.14
N ALA A 385 -25.33 20.14 -17.01
CA ALA A 385 -24.67 18.88 -16.66
C ALA A 385 -25.14 17.73 -17.56
N ASP A 386 -24.22 16.87 -17.99
CA ASP A 386 -24.54 15.64 -18.72
C ASP A 386 -24.88 14.53 -17.73
N ALA A 387 -26.13 14.04 -17.79
CA ALA A 387 -26.61 12.99 -16.90
C ALA A 387 -25.89 11.64 -17.06
N ALA A 388 -25.22 11.40 -18.20
CA ALA A 388 -24.44 10.17 -18.39
C ALA A 388 -23.13 10.18 -17.58
N THR A 389 -22.52 11.35 -17.40
CA THR A 389 -21.17 11.51 -16.83
C THR A 389 -21.16 12.31 -15.54
N SER A 390 -22.29 12.89 -15.12
CA SER A 390 -22.38 13.75 -13.95
C SER A 390 -23.31 13.22 -12.87
N GLN A 391 -23.02 13.57 -11.62
CA GLN A 391 -23.89 13.36 -10.46
C GLN A 391 -23.74 14.55 -9.49
N THR A 392 -24.30 14.43 -8.28
CA THR A 392 -24.04 15.33 -7.15
C THR A 392 -23.68 14.47 -5.93
N GLY A 393 -23.62 15.06 -4.73
CA GLY A 393 -23.41 14.27 -3.51
C GLY A 393 -22.01 13.65 -3.39
N PRO A 394 -21.81 12.76 -2.40
CA PRO A 394 -20.53 12.09 -2.18
C PRO A 394 -20.14 11.11 -3.29
N VAL A 395 -18.84 11.05 -3.56
CA VAL A 395 -18.22 9.95 -4.32
C VAL A 395 -17.73 8.89 -3.33
N TYR A 396 -18.17 7.66 -3.51
CA TYR A 396 -17.66 6.49 -2.80
C TYR A 396 -16.63 5.80 -3.69
N LEU A 397 -15.47 5.47 -3.14
CA LEU A 397 -14.36 4.86 -3.86
C LEU A 397 -13.73 3.75 -3.02
N VAL A 398 -13.71 2.54 -3.58
CA VAL A 398 -13.00 1.37 -3.09
C VAL A 398 -11.79 1.14 -3.98
N SER A 399 -10.61 0.93 -3.41
CA SER A 399 -9.38 0.73 -4.17
C SER A 399 -8.44 -0.28 -3.52
N VAL A 400 -7.49 -0.78 -4.31
CA VAL A 400 -6.45 -1.73 -3.89
C VAL A 400 -5.15 -1.46 -4.64
N SER A 401 -4.05 -1.43 -3.89
CA SER A 401 -2.68 -1.30 -4.39
C SER A 401 -1.90 -2.62 -4.28
N GLY A 402 -2.31 -3.51 -3.36
CA GLY A 402 -1.70 -4.83 -3.19
C GLY A 402 -2.05 -5.82 -4.31
N PRO A 403 -1.37 -6.98 -4.33
CA PRO A 403 -1.51 -7.98 -5.40
C PRO A 403 -2.71 -8.93 -5.24
N LYS A 404 -3.27 -9.01 -4.04
CA LYS A 404 -4.41 -9.89 -3.75
C LYS A 404 -5.67 -9.26 -4.32
N MET A 405 -6.42 -10.03 -5.10
CA MET A 405 -7.60 -9.56 -5.84
C MET A 405 -8.80 -10.46 -5.56
N TYR A 406 -9.99 -9.85 -5.47
CA TYR A 406 -11.25 -10.59 -5.34
C TYR A 406 -12.12 -10.48 -6.58
N VAL A 407 -13.06 -11.41 -6.69
CA VAL A 407 -14.04 -11.43 -7.77
C VAL A 407 -15.13 -10.41 -7.49
N VAL A 408 -15.37 -9.54 -8.46
CA VAL A 408 -16.44 -8.54 -8.47
C VAL A 408 -17.79 -9.20 -8.76
N ASP A 409 -18.85 -8.78 -8.05
CA ASP A 409 -20.22 -9.24 -8.34
C ASP A 409 -20.74 -8.66 -9.67
N PRO A 410 -21.53 -9.43 -10.45
CA PRO A 410 -22.22 -8.91 -11.63
C PRO A 410 -23.05 -7.65 -11.29
N PRO A 411 -23.08 -6.62 -12.17
CA PRO A 411 -23.67 -5.31 -11.87
C PRO A 411 -25.09 -5.39 -11.28
N GLU A 412 -25.97 -6.22 -11.85
CA GLU A 412 -27.36 -6.39 -11.41
C GLU A 412 -27.53 -6.98 -10.01
N SER A 413 -26.50 -7.67 -9.53
CA SER A 413 -26.48 -8.35 -8.24
C SER A 413 -25.56 -7.69 -7.23
N ASN A 414 -24.83 -6.67 -7.65
CA ASN A 414 -23.83 -6.00 -6.85
C ASN A 414 -24.47 -5.29 -5.65
N ASN A 415 -23.78 -5.27 -4.51
CA ASN A 415 -24.25 -4.67 -3.28
C ASN A 415 -24.61 -3.19 -3.45
N TRP A 416 -23.90 -2.46 -4.32
CA TRP A 416 -24.21 -1.06 -4.67
C TRP A 416 -25.65 -0.91 -5.18
N VAL A 417 -25.98 -1.63 -6.26
CA VAL A 417 -27.29 -1.53 -6.93
C VAL A 417 -28.42 -1.98 -6.01
N LYS A 418 -28.21 -3.05 -5.25
CA LYS A 418 -29.18 -3.54 -4.26
C LYS A 418 -29.50 -2.53 -3.15
N ASN A 419 -28.57 -1.61 -2.87
CA ASN A 419 -28.70 -0.60 -1.82
C ASN A 419 -28.90 0.82 -2.39
N GLY A 420 -29.40 0.95 -3.63
CA GLY A 420 -29.80 2.23 -4.20
C GLY A 420 -28.62 3.10 -4.68
N ALA A 421 -27.45 2.49 -4.91
CA ALA A 421 -26.27 3.15 -5.45
C ALA A 421 -25.96 2.68 -6.88
N ASN A 422 -25.46 3.61 -7.68
CA ASN A 422 -24.89 3.33 -8.99
C ASN A 422 -23.39 3.03 -8.83
N LEU A 423 -22.95 1.87 -9.30
CA LEU A 423 -21.54 1.54 -9.44
C LEU A 423 -21.07 2.00 -10.82
N ARG A 424 -20.60 3.25 -10.91
CA ARG A 424 -20.27 3.90 -12.19
C ARG A 424 -19.04 3.30 -12.86
N SER A 425 -18.02 2.95 -12.07
CA SER A 425 -16.80 2.33 -12.54
C SER A 425 -16.43 1.16 -11.65
N VAL A 426 -15.97 0.08 -12.26
CA VAL A 426 -15.58 -1.15 -11.57
C VAL A 426 -14.45 -1.83 -12.32
N ILE A 427 -13.37 -2.15 -11.60
CA ILE A 427 -12.18 -2.77 -12.18
C ILE A 427 -11.75 -3.89 -11.24
N GLY A 428 -11.77 -5.13 -11.74
CA GLY A 428 -11.25 -6.28 -11.04
C GLY A 428 -9.83 -6.61 -11.49
N ASP A 429 -9.13 -7.44 -10.70
CA ASP A 429 -7.86 -8.07 -11.09
C ASP A 429 -6.77 -7.08 -11.55
N THR A 430 -6.72 -5.89 -10.95
CA THR A 430 -5.82 -4.80 -11.36
C THR A 430 -5.29 -4.05 -10.14
N GLN A 431 -3.96 -3.96 -10.03
CA GLN A 431 -3.31 -3.11 -9.02
C GLN A 431 -3.39 -1.65 -9.45
N LEU A 432 -3.90 -0.80 -8.57
CA LEU A 432 -4.08 0.62 -8.85
C LEU A 432 -3.39 1.50 -7.80
N TYR A 433 -3.12 2.72 -8.23
CA TYR A 433 -2.87 3.85 -7.34
C TYR A 433 -3.72 5.03 -7.81
N GLN A 434 -4.03 5.95 -6.90
CA GLN A 434 -4.76 7.15 -7.26
C GLN A 434 -3.97 8.41 -6.95
N LEU A 435 -4.14 9.39 -7.82
CA LEU A 435 -3.58 10.73 -7.70
C LEU A 435 -4.75 11.69 -7.50
N VAL A 436 -4.66 12.55 -6.50
CA VAL A 436 -5.66 13.57 -6.24
C VAL A 436 -5.00 14.94 -6.23
N ASP A 437 -5.49 15.84 -7.08
CA ASP A 437 -5.08 17.24 -7.11
C ASP A 437 -6.22 18.12 -6.62
N VAL A 438 -5.98 18.90 -5.57
CA VAL A 438 -6.91 19.91 -5.05
C VAL A 438 -6.42 21.28 -5.50
N VAL A 439 -7.18 21.93 -6.37
CA VAL A 439 -6.82 23.21 -6.99
C VAL A 439 -8.01 24.16 -6.92
N GLY A 440 -7.93 25.16 -6.05
CA GLY A 440 -9.03 26.09 -5.78
C GLY A 440 -10.38 25.40 -5.52
N ASN A 441 -11.29 25.47 -6.50
CA ASN A 441 -12.64 24.91 -6.42
C ASN A 441 -12.80 23.54 -7.07
N GLU A 442 -11.70 22.90 -7.45
CA GLU A 442 -11.67 21.59 -8.08
C GLU A 442 -10.88 20.58 -7.23
N MET A 443 -11.43 19.37 -7.09
CA MET A 443 -10.71 18.19 -6.66
C MET A 443 -10.74 17.19 -7.82
N HIS A 444 -9.60 16.94 -8.44
CA HIS A 444 -9.46 16.04 -9.58
C HIS A 444 -8.81 14.73 -9.12
N VAL A 445 -9.44 13.61 -9.45
CA VAL A 445 -9.00 12.26 -9.04
C VAL A 445 -8.76 11.42 -10.27
N GLU A 446 -7.62 10.74 -10.31
CA GLU A 446 -7.25 9.80 -11.36
C GLU A 446 -6.84 8.46 -10.77
N SER A 447 -7.32 7.37 -11.37
CA SER A 447 -6.98 5.99 -11.03
C SER A 447 -6.13 5.38 -12.13
N TRP A 448 -4.91 4.97 -11.79
CA TRP A 448 -3.91 4.50 -12.74
C TRP A 448 -3.49 3.06 -12.46
N THR A 449 -3.22 2.31 -13.53
CA THR A 449 -2.50 1.05 -13.40
C THR A 449 -1.02 1.31 -13.10
N VAL A 450 -0.38 0.32 -12.50
CA VAL A 450 1.08 0.24 -12.36
C VAL A 450 1.86 0.28 -13.69
N ALA A 451 1.19 0.17 -14.84
CA ALA A 451 1.80 0.30 -16.17
C ALA A 451 1.69 1.73 -16.75
N GLY A 452 0.98 2.63 -16.05
CA GLY A 452 0.77 4.00 -16.50
C GLY A 452 -0.46 4.17 -17.40
N ASP A 453 -1.41 3.23 -17.35
CA ASP A 453 -2.69 3.37 -18.07
C ASP A 453 -3.74 4.00 -17.15
N LEU A 454 -4.38 5.08 -17.61
CA LEU A 454 -5.52 5.67 -16.92
C LEU A 454 -6.71 4.69 -17.02
N GLN A 455 -7.34 4.39 -15.89
CA GLN A 455 -8.49 3.49 -15.84
C GLN A 455 -9.80 4.21 -15.53
N ASP A 456 -9.75 5.28 -14.75
CA ASP A 456 -10.93 6.07 -14.35
C ASP A 456 -10.45 7.44 -13.87
N ALA A 457 -11.23 8.49 -14.14
CA ALA A 457 -10.98 9.82 -13.63
C ALA A 457 -12.26 10.63 -13.50
N PHE A 458 -12.25 11.59 -12.58
CA PHE A 458 -13.35 12.52 -12.37
C PHE A 458 -12.88 13.82 -11.71
N THR A 459 -13.69 14.85 -11.84
CA THR A 459 -13.45 16.14 -11.17
C THR A 459 -14.67 16.54 -10.36
N ILE A 460 -14.47 16.77 -9.07
CA ILE A 460 -15.44 17.42 -8.18
C ILE A 460 -15.24 18.93 -8.30
N THR A 461 -16.24 19.65 -8.80
CA THR A 461 -16.24 21.11 -8.87
C THR A 461 -17.24 21.69 -7.88
N LYS A 462 -16.82 22.69 -7.12
CA LYS A 462 -17.70 23.44 -6.22
C LYS A 462 -17.94 24.86 -6.73
N THR A 463 -19.19 25.29 -6.71
CA THR A 463 -19.52 26.70 -6.86
C THR A 463 -19.43 27.37 -5.49
N PRO A 464 -18.58 28.39 -5.30
CA PRO A 464 -18.45 29.07 -4.02
C PRO A 464 -19.78 29.66 -3.54
N ALA A 465 -20.01 29.59 -2.23
CA ALA A 465 -21.12 30.22 -1.54
C ALA A 465 -20.64 30.74 -0.18
N GLU A 466 -21.44 31.60 0.47
CA GLU A 466 -21.11 32.15 1.79
C GLU A 466 -20.99 31.08 2.88
N THR A 467 -21.60 29.91 2.69
CA THR A 467 -21.49 28.76 3.59
C THR A 467 -21.25 27.47 2.82
N ARG A 468 -20.54 26.51 3.42
CA ARG A 468 -20.33 25.16 2.87
C ARG A 468 -21.66 24.49 2.50
N ALA A 469 -22.66 24.60 3.37
CA ALA A 469 -24.00 24.05 3.14
C ALA A 469 -24.73 24.65 1.92
N ALA A 470 -24.40 25.90 1.56
CA ALA A 470 -24.97 26.57 0.38
C ALA A 470 -24.13 26.35 -0.89
N SER A 471 -22.92 25.78 -0.79
CA SER A 471 -22.10 25.48 -1.96
C SER A 471 -22.74 24.35 -2.77
N THR A 472 -22.81 24.53 -4.08
CA THR A 472 -23.27 23.47 -4.98
C THR A 472 -22.07 22.65 -5.45
N LYS A 473 -22.24 21.34 -5.52
CA LYS A 473 -21.21 20.39 -5.96
C LYS A 473 -21.69 19.64 -7.19
N LEU A 474 -20.81 19.50 -8.17
CA LEU A 474 -20.99 18.68 -9.36
C LEU A 474 -19.75 17.79 -9.48
N VAL A 475 -19.92 16.48 -9.66
CA VAL A 475 -18.78 15.63 -10.07
C VAL A 475 -19.01 15.17 -11.48
N THR A 476 -17.99 15.31 -12.32
CA THR A 476 -18.04 14.98 -13.74
C THR A 476 -16.92 14.00 -14.06
N ASP A 477 -17.30 12.87 -14.64
CA ASP A 477 -16.36 11.86 -15.13
C ASP A 477 -15.58 12.42 -16.33
N THR A 478 -14.30 12.04 -16.43
CA THR A 478 -13.42 12.44 -17.54
C THR A 478 -12.56 11.26 -17.97
N ASP A 479 -12.30 11.17 -19.26
CA ASP A 479 -11.45 10.14 -19.86
C ASP A 479 -10.03 10.64 -20.14
N GLU A 480 -9.76 11.93 -19.88
CA GLU A 480 -8.48 12.57 -20.13
C GLU A 480 -7.76 12.88 -18.81
N PRO A 481 -6.47 12.49 -18.68
CA PRO A 481 -5.68 12.83 -17.51
C PRO A 481 -5.23 14.29 -17.53
N ARG A 482 -4.97 14.84 -16.35
CA ARG A 482 -4.31 16.14 -16.18
C ARG A 482 -2.84 16.02 -16.55
N SER A 483 -2.37 16.94 -17.39
CA SER A 483 -0.96 16.95 -17.82
C SER A 483 0.04 17.23 -16.69
N SER A 484 -0.40 17.94 -15.63
CA SER A 484 0.40 18.25 -14.43
C SER A 484 -0.48 18.74 -13.27
N GLY A 485 -0.07 18.52 -12.02
CA GLY A 485 -0.70 19.04 -10.80
C GLY A 485 0.29 19.62 -9.78
N PRO A 486 -0.19 20.20 -8.66
CA PRO A 486 0.64 20.82 -7.61
C PRO A 486 1.78 19.93 -7.07
N GLY A 487 1.59 18.61 -7.01
CA GLY A 487 2.62 17.65 -6.58
C GLY A 487 3.52 17.09 -7.69
N SER A 488 3.37 17.52 -8.95
CA SER A 488 4.18 17.03 -10.08
C SER A 488 5.59 17.65 -10.12
N ALA A 489 5.79 18.81 -9.50
CA ALA A 489 7.07 19.51 -9.49
C ALA A 489 7.34 20.13 -8.11
N ARG A 490 8.62 20.38 -7.80
CA ARG A 490 9.01 20.96 -6.52
C ARG A 490 8.54 22.42 -6.47
N SER A 491 7.62 22.73 -5.56
CA SER A 491 7.15 24.11 -5.36
C SER A 491 8.32 25.07 -5.10
N GLY A 492 8.30 26.23 -5.74
CA GLY A 492 9.33 27.27 -5.63
C GLY A 492 10.66 26.97 -6.33
N VAL A 493 10.82 25.81 -6.98
CA VAL A 493 12.03 25.46 -7.73
C VAL A 493 11.67 25.34 -9.20
N ALA A 494 12.13 26.30 -10.00
CA ALA A 494 11.97 26.25 -11.44
C ALA A 494 12.58 24.94 -11.98
N ALA A 495 11.87 24.28 -12.90
CA ALA A 495 12.43 23.16 -13.63
C ALA A 495 13.78 23.59 -14.23
N PRO A 496 14.82 22.72 -14.21
CA PRO A 496 16.09 23.05 -14.83
C PRO A 496 15.82 23.49 -16.27
N THR A 497 16.25 24.69 -16.63
CA THR A 497 16.21 25.11 -18.03
C THR A 497 17.14 24.17 -18.79
N LEU A 498 16.56 23.27 -19.59
CA LEU A 498 17.35 22.54 -20.57
C LEU A 498 18.05 23.59 -21.44
N PRO A 499 19.37 23.49 -21.66
CA PRO A 499 20.03 24.36 -22.60
C PRO A 499 19.28 24.24 -23.94
N ASP A 500 19.03 25.37 -24.59
CA ASP A 500 18.47 25.36 -25.95
C ASP A 500 19.29 24.36 -26.76
N PRO A 501 18.65 23.37 -27.41
CA PRO A 501 19.38 22.43 -28.23
C PRO A 501 20.12 23.26 -29.27
N THR A 502 21.45 23.34 -29.13
CA THR A 502 22.30 23.91 -30.15
C THR A 502 22.19 22.95 -31.32
N VAL A 503 21.24 23.20 -32.22
CA VAL A 503 21.28 22.62 -33.56
C VAL A 503 22.60 23.09 -34.14
N PRO A 504 23.58 22.22 -34.41
CA PRO A 504 24.80 22.63 -35.07
C PRO A 504 24.39 23.23 -36.42
N GLY A 505 24.46 24.55 -36.54
CA GLY A 505 24.05 25.26 -37.73
C GLY A 505 25.06 25.03 -38.84
N ALA A 506 24.74 24.11 -39.75
CA ALA A 506 24.81 24.32 -41.19
C ALA A 506 24.26 23.06 -41.88
N GLU A 507 23.34 23.26 -42.83
CA GLU A 507 23.05 22.26 -43.84
C GLU A 507 24.37 21.77 -44.47
N PRO A 508 24.46 20.51 -44.94
CA PRO A 508 25.60 20.10 -45.74
C PRO A 508 25.64 21.00 -46.97
N VAL A 509 26.59 21.94 -46.99
CA VAL A 509 26.93 22.67 -48.20
C VAL A 509 27.40 21.60 -49.19
N GLU A 510 26.60 21.31 -50.21
CA GLU A 510 27.08 20.48 -51.32
C GLU A 510 28.41 21.07 -51.79
N PRO A 511 29.47 20.24 -51.97
CA PRO A 511 30.76 20.73 -52.44
C PRO A 511 30.57 21.30 -53.85
N THR A 512 30.39 22.62 -53.93
CA THR A 512 30.41 23.34 -55.19
C THR A 512 31.87 23.55 -55.55
N THR A 513 32.30 22.76 -56.52
CA THR A 513 33.60 22.69 -57.21
C THR A 513 34.54 21.56 -56.74
N PRO A 514 34.93 20.64 -57.66
CA PRO A 514 36.00 19.69 -57.39
C PRO A 514 37.33 20.46 -57.29
N PRO A 515 38.26 20.04 -56.41
CA PRO A 515 39.53 20.70 -56.23
C PRO A 515 40.37 20.59 -57.52
N THR A 516 40.48 21.70 -58.25
CA THR A 516 41.37 21.84 -59.40
C THR A 516 42.77 22.23 -58.94
N THR A 517 43.47 21.33 -58.23
CA THR A 517 44.93 21.12 -58.34
C THR A 517 45.40 20.10 -57.30
N PRO A 518 46.17 19.07 -57.67
CA PRO A 518 46.84 18.21 -56.70
C PRO A 518 47.97 19.00 -56.01
N PRO A 519 48.17 18.85 -54.69
CA PRO A 519 49.25 19.53 -53.98
C PRO A 519 50.61 18.97 -54.41
N THR A 520 51.49 19.85 -54.89
CA THR A 520 52.80 19.48 -55.48
C THR A 520 53.97 19.46 -54.50
N THR A 521 53.77 19.45 -53.17
CA THR A 521 54.91 19.37 -52.23
C THR A 521 54.57 18.61 -50.95
N PRO A 522 55.33 17.56 -50.59
CA PRO A 522 55.23 16.93 -49.28
C PRO A 522 55.79 17.86 -48.18
N PRO A 523 55.20 17.87 -46.98
CA PRO A 523 55.68 18.72 -45.88
C PRO A 523 57.05 18.22 -45.39
N THR A 524 58.00 19.15 -45.24
CA THR A 524 59.43 18.88 -44.97
C THR A 524 59.87 19.17 -43.52
N THR A 525 58.96 19.33 -42.56
CA THR A 525 59.35 19.59 -41.17
C THR A 525 58.51 18.83 -40.15
N PRO A 526 59.11 17.95 -39.31
CA PRO A 526 58.44 17.40 -38.13
C PRO A 526 58.28 18.47 -37.04
N PRO A 527 57.25 18.38 -36.18
CA PRO A 527 56.99 19.36 -35.13
C PRO A 527 58.11 19.36 -34.07
N THR A 528 58.60 20.56 -33.71
CA THR A 528 59.80 20.80 -32.89
C THR A 528 59.54 21.18 -31.43
N THR A 529 58.38 20.88 -30.84
CA THR A 529 58.13 21.22 -29.42
C THR A 529 57.38 20.12 -28.66
N PRO A 530 57.98 19.47 -27.65
CA PRO A 530 57.27 18.64 -26.69
C PRO A 530 56.52 19.51 -25.64
N PRO A 531 55.43 19.01 -25.02
CA PRO A 531 54.67 19.73 -24.01
C PRO A 531 55.53 20.02 -22.77
N THR A 532 55.43 21.24 -22.25
CA THR A 532 56.38 21.84 -21.29
C THR A 532 56.01 21.75 -19.81
N THR A 533 55.05 20.92 -19.38
CA THR A 533 54.79 20.74 -17.93
C THR A 533 54.28 19.34 -17.56
N PRO A 534 55.03 18.54 -16.78
CA PRO A 534 54.51 17.35 -16.11
C PRO A 534 53.71 17.72 -14.84
N PRO A 535 52.72 16.91 -14.43
CA PRO A 535 51.92 17.14 -13.22
C PRO A 535 52.79 17.08 -11.95
N THR A 536 52.60 18.04 -11.04
CA THR A 536 53.43 18.25 -9.84
C THR A 536 53.06 17.40 -8.62
N THR A 537 52.23 16.38 -8.75
CA THR A 537 51.93 15.44 -7.64
C THR A 537 51.67 14.03 -8.17
N PRO A 538 52.46 13.02 -7.76
CA PRO A 538 52.13 11.61 -8.01
C PRO A 538 50.97 11.16 -7.10
N PRO A 539 50.13 10.21 -7.53
CA PRO A 539 49.08 9.63 -6.70
C PRO A 539 49.68 8.87 -5.51
N THR A 540 49.19 9.16 -4.29
CA THR A 540 49.68 8.61 -3.02
C THR A 540 49.12 7.25 -2.61
N THR A 541 48.55 6.48 -3.54
CA THR A 541 48.10 5.11 -3.27
C THR A 541 48.42 4.22 -4.45
N GLU A 542 49.26 3.20 -4.25
CA GLU A 542 49.41 2.09 -5.18
C GLU A 542 48.06 1.38 -5.39
N PRO A 543 47.71 0.96 -6.61
CA PRO A 543 46.56 0.10 -6.84
C PRO A 543 46.82 -1.29 -6.23
N THR A 544 45.86 -1.77 -5.43
CA THR A 544 45.86 -3.13 -4.89
C THR A 544 45.99 -4.16 -6.03
N PRO A 545 46.87 -5.17 -5.93
CA PRO A 545 46.94 -6.24 -6.93
C PRO A 545 45.60 -6.97 -7.02
N GLY A 546 45.07 -7.11 -8.23
CA GLY A 546 43.92 -7.96 -8.49
C GLY A 546 44.20 -9.43 -8.12
N PRO A 547 43.17 -10.25 -7.83
CA PRO A 547 43.35 -11.63 -7.42
C PRO A 547 44.04 -12.46 -8.52
N THR A 548 45.18 -13.07 -8.19
CA THR A 548 46.02 -13.87 -9.11
C THR A 548 45.65 -15.35 -9.19
N THR A 549 44.42 -15.75 -8.87
CA THR A 549 43.99 -17.15 -8.99
C THR A 549 42.67 -17.28 -9.74
N PRO A 550 42.61 -18.02 -10.86
CA PRO A 550 41.34 -18.37 -11.50
C PRO A 550 40.54 -19.32 -10.57
N PRO A 551 39.21 -19.30 -10.62
CA PRO A 551 38.38 -20.14 -9.75
C PRO A 551 38.53 -21.62 -10.16
N THR A 552 38.81 -22.47 -9.18
CA THR A 552 38.92 -23.92 -9.35
C THR A 552 37.54 -24.57 -9.47
N THR A 553 37.41 -25.55 -10.38
CA THR A 553 36.18 -26.29 -10.71
C THR A 553 36.15 -27.69 -10.08
N GLU A 554 36.31 -27.82 -8.76
CA GLU A 554 36.11 -29.09 -8.05
C GLU A 554 35.33 -28.91 -6.75
N PRO A 555 34.43 -29.86 -6.40
CA PRO A 555 33.61 -29.76 -5.19
C PRO A 555 34.39 -30.19 -3.95
N THR A 556 34.22 -29.45 -2.86
CA THR A 556 34.72 -29.78 -1.51
C THR A 556 34.07 -31.07 -0.98
N PRO A 557 34.80 -31.97 -0.30
CA PRO A 557 34.20 -33.12 0.35
C PRO A 557 33.42 -32.75 1.63
N GLU A 558 32.44 -33.60 1.91
CA GLU A 558 31.48 -33.66 3.02
C GLU A 558 32.03 -33.29 4.42
N PRO A 559 31.23 -32.63 5.29
CA PRO A 559 31.68 -32.26 6.63
C PRO A 559 31.81 -33.49 7.54
N THR A 560 32.90 -33.53 8.32
CA THR A 560 33.19 -34.58 9.31
C THR A 560 32.37 -34.36 10.59
N ASP A 561 31.96 -35.48 11.21
CA ASP A 561 31.22 -35.56 12.47
C ASP A 561 31.78 -34.68 13.61
N PRO A 562 30.91 -34.13 14.50
CA PRO A 562 31.36 -33.36 15.66
C PRO A 562 31.88 -34.25 16.79
N ALA A 563 33.06 -33.88 17.31
CA ALA A 563 33.69 -34.50 18.46
C ALA A 563 33.12 -33.96 19.81
N THR A 564 32.67 -34.89 20.65
CA THR A 564 32.65 -34.92 22.14
C THR A 564 31.87 -33.82 22.92
N PRO A 565 30.98 -34.20 23.88
CA PRO A 565 30.20 -33.25 24.67
C PRO A 565 31.00 -32.61 25.82
N PRO A 566 30.62 -31.39 26.27
CA PRO A 566 31.23 -30.76 27.44
C PRO A 566 30.76 -31.45 28.74
N THR A 567 31.71 -31.87 29.56
CA THR A 567 31.50 -32.27 30.96
C THR A 567 31.42 -31.04 31.85
N GLY A 568 30.19 -30.66 32.23
CA GLY A 568 29.91 -29.69 33.28
C GLY A 568 28.47 -29.84 33.77
N GLN A 569 28.29 -30.40 34.96
CA GLN A 569 26.98 -30.49 35.62
C GLN A 569 26.47 -29.09 35.99
N PRO A 570 25.20 -28.74 35.71
CA PRO A 570 24.56 -27.57 36.30
C PRO A 570 24.24 -27.85 37.78
N THR A 571 24.58 -26.90 38.65
CA THR A 571 24.15 -26.88 40.05
C THR A 571 22.69 -26.44 40.15
N GLU A 572 21.90 -27.12 40.97
CA GLU A 572 20.49 -26.79 41.24
C GLU A 572 20.33 -25.38 41.84
N PRO A 573 19.32 -24.59 41.43
CA PRO A 573 18.95 -23.38 42.13
C PRO A 573 18.12 -23.74 43.38
N THR A 574 18.71 -23.55 44.56
CA THR A 574 17.97 -23.55 45.83
C THR A 574 17.37 -22.16 46.06
N GLY A 575 16.07 -22.01 45.82
CA GLY A 575 15.35 -20.76 46.10
C GLY A 575 13.85 -20.98 46.05
N ALA A 576 13.23 -21.22 47.20
CA ALA A 576 11.78 -21.27 47.34
C ALA A 576 11.17 -19.86 47.15
N PRO A 577 9.97 -19.72 46.55
CA PRO A 577 9.31 -18.43 46.46
C PRO A 577 8.82 -17.99 47.84
N THR A 578 9.10 -16.74 48.20
CA THR A 578 8.58 -16.08 49.39
C THR A 578 7.19 -15.51 49.07
N GLU A 579 6.20 -15.78 49.92
CA GLU A 579 4.85 -15.22 49.83
C GLU A 579 4.86 -13.69 50.00
N PRO A 580 4.06 -12.92 49.23
CA PRO A 580 3.77 -11.54 49.57
C PRO A 580 2.68 -11.48 50.65
N THR A 581 3.08 -10.97 51.80
CA THR A 581 2.21 -10.52 52.88
C THR A 581 1.66 -9.13 52.52
N THR A 582 0.33 -8.97 52.42
CA THR A 582 -0.41 -7.78 52.88
C THR A 582 -1.91 -8.02 52.68
N ALA A 583 -2.64 -8.06 53.79
CA ALA A 583 -4.10 -8.07 53.83
C ALA A 583 -4.67 -6.65 53.68
N PRO A 584 -5.84 -6.47 53.04
CA PRO A 584 -6.73 -5.37 53.36
C PRO A 584 -7.76 -5.83 54.41
N THR A 585 -7.92 -4.98 55.41
CA THR A 585 -8.89 -5.07 56.49
C THR A 585 -10.32 -4.86 55.99
N ASP A 586 -11.22 -5.68 56.56
CA ASP A 586 -12.68 -5.60 56.51
C ASP A 586 -13.20 -4.22 56.95
N PRO A 587 -14.36 -3.78 56.43
CA PRO A 587 -15.39 -3.37 57.37
C PRO A 587 -16.79 -3.90 57.02
N THR A 588 -17.30 -4.77 57.90
CA THR A 588 -18.60 -4.69 58.56
C THR A 588 -19.80 -4.12 57.78
N THR A 589 -20.75 -4.99 57.43
CA THR A 589 -22.22 -4.73 57.36
C THR A 589 -22.81 -4.84 58.80
N PRO A 590 -24.05 -4.41 59.18
CA PRO A 590 -25.31 -4.21 58.41
C PRO A 590 -26.15 -2.96 58.91
N PRO A 591 -27.48 -2.74 58.67
CA PRO A 591 -28.53 -3.65 58.18
C PRO A 591 -29.66 -3.16 57.25
N VAL A 592 -30.22 -4.20 56.61
CA VAL A 592 -31.58 -4.51 56.13
C VAL A 592 -32.77 -3.65 56.62
N ALA A 593 -33.63 -3.24 55.68
CA ALA A 593 -35.10 -3.45 55.65
C ALA A 593 -35.70 -2.81 54.37
N GLY A 594 -36.16 -3.60 53.39
CA GLY A 594 -37.57 -3.92 53.15
C GLY A 594 -37.99 -3.29 51.79
N GLY A 595 -38.37 -4.00 50.74
CA GLY A 595 -39.23 -5.16 50.62
C GLY A 595 -40.53 -4.71 49.96
N LEU A 596 -40.71 -4.97 48.66
CA LEU A 596 -42.01 -5.19 47.99
C LEU A 596 -41.75 -5.82 46.60
N SER A 597 -42.44 -6.93 46.37
CA SER A 597 -42.52 -7.77 45.15
C SER A 597 -43.93 -7.57 44.54
N PRO A 598 -44.36 -8.28 43.48
CA PRO A 598 -43.78 -8.55 42.15
C PRO A 598 -44.73 -8.09 41.01
N THR A 599 -44.30 -8.13 39.73
CA THR A 599 -44.92 -8.95 38.66
C THR A 599 -44.41 -8.62 37.24
N ASN A 600 -44.05 -9.72 36.57
CA ASN A 600 -44.22 -10.06 35.14
C ASN A 600 -43.36 -9.41 34.04
N GLY A 601 -42.48 -10.26 33.48
CA GLY A 601 -42.62 -10.67 32.08
C GLY A 601 -41.37 -10.48 31.21
N GLY A 602 -40.71 -11.58 30.84
CA GLY A 602 -39.76 -11.60 29.72
C GLY A 602 -38.62 -12.58 29.91
N ALA A 603 -38.71 -13.73 29.25
CA ALA A 603 -37.68 -14.76 29.22
C ALA A 603 -36.37 -14.24 28.63
N LEU A 604 -35.25 -14.53 29.31
CA LEU A 604 -33.91 -14.44 28.73
C LEU A 604 -33.72 -15.60 27.75
N SER A 605 -33.52 -15.30 26.48
CA SER A 605 -33.06 -16.28 25.50
C SER A 605 -31.55 -16.42 25.59
N SER A 606 -31.13 -17.61 26.02
CA SER A 606 -29.82 -18.19 25.74
C SER A 606 -29.66 -18.40 24.23
N THR A 607 -28.58 -17.90 23.63
CA THR A 607 -27.87 -18.57 22.53
C THR A 607 -26.41 -18.08 22.47
N GLY A 608 -25.52 -18.79 23.17
CA GLY A 608 -24.18 -19.01 22.63
C GLY A 608 -24.33 -19.96 21.43
N ALA A 609 -23.77 -19.62 20.28
CA ALA A 609 -23.84 -20.46 19.10
C ALA A 609 -22.95 -21.69 19.30
N ASP A 610 -23.59 -22.86 19.40
CA ASP A 610 -22.96 -24.18 19.31
C ASP A 610 -22.28 -24.35 17.94
N VAL A 611 -20.95 -24.43 17.92
CA VAL A 611 -20.12 -24.59 16.72
C VAL A 611 -19.96 -26.07 16.27
N MET A 612 -20.55 -27.01 17.02
CA MET A 612 -20.46 -28.45 16.74
C MET A 612 -21.15 -28.98 15.46
N PRO A 613 -22.22 -28.37 14.92
CA PRO A 613 -22.84 -28.84 13.67
C PRO A 613 -21.99 -28.58 12.41
N TRP A 614 -21.11 -27.58 12.44
CA TRP A 614 -20.29 -27.20 11.28
C TRP A 614 -19.05 -28.10 11.10
N ILE A 615 -18.48 -28.58 12.21
CA ILE A 615 -17.33 -29.51 12.20
C ILE A 615 -17.75 -30.90 11.70
N THR A 616 -18.98 -31.33 11.99
CA THR A 616 -19.54 -32.60 11.49
C THR A 616 -20.00 -32.51 10.04
N GLY A 617 -20.51 -31.35 9.58
CA GLY A 617 -20.86 -31.10 8.18
C GLY A 617 -19.65 -31.08 7.23
N GLY A 618 -18.56 -30.40 7.62
CA GLY A 618 -17.33 -30.33 6.81
C GLY A 618 -16.64 -31.68 6.61
N SER A 619 -16.70 -32.54 7.63
CA SER A 619 -16.13 -33.90 7.59
C SER A 619 -16.90 -34.84 6.63
N LEU A 620 -18.21 -34.65 6.50
CA LEU A 620 -19.06 -35.42 5.58
C LEU A 620 -18.86 -35.02 4.11
N VAL A 621 -18.62 -33.73 3.83
CA VAL A 621 -18.34 -33.25 2.47
C VAL A 621 -16.96 -33.70 1.98
N LEU A 622 -15.95 -33.68 2.86
CA LEU A 622 -14.61 -34.21 2.54
C LEU A 622 -14.62 -35.73 2.34
N ALA A 623 -15.39 -36.48 3.14
CA ALA A 623 -15.56 -37.93 2.95
C ALA A 623 -16.32 -38.28 1.66
N ALA A 624 -17.35 -37.51 1.30
CA ALA A 624 -18.08 -37.67 0.04
C ALA A 624 -17.21 -37.34 -1.18
N GLY A 625 -16.39 -36.29 -1.11
CA GLY A 625 -15.42 -35.92 -2.14
C GLY A 625 -14.35 -36.99 -2.36
N ALA A 626 -13.78 -37.52 -1.26
CA ALA A 626 -12.82 -38.62 -1.33
C ALA A 626 -13.46 -39.93 -1.87
N GLY A 627 -14.72 -40.20 -1.50
CA GLY A 627 -15.50 -41.33 -2.01
C GLY A 627 -15.75 -41.25 -3.52
N LEU A 628 -16.13 -40.09 -4.03
CA LEU A 628 -16.32 -39.84 -5.47
C LEU A 628 -15.02 -39.97 -6.27
N LEU A 629 -13.89 -39.49 -5.72
CA LEU A 629 -12.56 -39.65 -6.30
C LEU A 629 -12.13 -41.12 -6.34
N LEU A 630 -12.41 -41.90 -5.30
CA LEU A 630 -12.12 -43.34 -5.28
C LEU A 630 -13.01 -44.15 -6.23
N VAL A 631 -14.29 -43.76 -6.40
CA VAL A 631 -15.21 -44.39 -7.37
C VAL A 631 -14.80 -44.04 -8.80
N ALA A 632 -14.40 -42.80 -9.07
CA ALA A 632 -13.87 -42.38 -10.37
C ALA A 632 -12.56 -43.12 -10.72
N ARG A 633 -11.65 -43.26 -9.74
CA ARG A 633 -10.38 -44.00 -9.92
C ARG A 633 -10.59 -45.50 -10.10
N ARG A 634 -11.62 -46.09 -9.47
CA ARG A 634 -12.02 -47.49 -9.67
C ARG A 634 -12.68 -47.72 -11.04
N ARG A 635 -13.54 -46.81 -11.51
CA ARG A 635 -14.10 -46.86 -12.86
C ARG A 635 -13.01 -46.75 -13.93
N HIS A 636 -12.07 -45.84 -13.76
CA HIS A 636 -10.98 -45.68 -14.72
C HIS A 636 -10.04 -46.90 -14.78
N ARG A 637 -9.78 -47.58 -13.64
CA ARG A 637 -9.03 -48.86 -13.62
C ARG A 637 -9.80 -50.02 -14.22
N ALA A 638 -11.13 -50.07 -14.07
CA ALA A 638 -11.96 -51.10 -14.70
C ALA A 638 -11.98 -50.93 -16.23
N GLU A 639 -12.06 -49.69 -16.73
CA GLU A 639 -11.99 -49.38 -18.16
C GLU A 639 -10.61 -49.69 -18.77
N GLN A 640 -9.52 -49.50 -18.02
CA GLN A 640 -8.18 -49.90 -18.46
C GLN A 640 -7.97 -51.43 -18.42
N GLY A 641 -8.55 -52.13 -17.44
CA GLY A 641 -8.51 -53.60 -17.36
C GLY A 641 -9.29 -54.29 -18.50
N ASP A 642 -10.44 -53.73 -18.89
CA ASP A 642 -11.23 -54.24 -20.02
C ASP A 642 -10.57 -53.96 -21.38
N ALA A 643 -9.83 -52.86 -21.50
CA ALA A 643 -9.01 -52.56 -22.68
C ALA A 643 -7.81 -53.51 -22.82
N GLN A 644 -7.21 -53.92 -21.69
CA GLN A 644 -6.07 -54.85 -21.67
C GLN A 644 -6.49 -56.31 -21.94
N ASN A 645 -7.64 -56.75 -21.43
CA ASN A 645 -8.20 -58.08 -21.73
C ASN A 645 -8.74 -58.22 -23.17
N ARG A 646 -9.14 -57.13 -23.84
CA ARG A 646 -9.47 -57.16 -25.29
C ARG A 646 -8.24 -57.19 -26.20
N ALA A 647 -7.08 -56.78 -25.71
CA ALA A 647 -5.83 -56.82 -26.49
C ALA A 647 -5.15 -58.20 -26.43
N GLU A 648 -5.39 -59.00 -25.38
CA GLU A 648 -4.80 -60.35 -25.21
C GLU A 648 -5.68 -61.50 -25.75
N GLY A 649 -6.90 -61.22 -26.21
CA GLY A 649 -7.83 -62.21 -26.81
C GLY A 649 -7.86 -62.23 -28.35
N SER A 650 -6.95 -61.54 -29.03
CA SER A 650 -6.88 -61.42 -30.50
C SER A 650 -5.48 -61.70 -31.04
N ALA A 651 -4.80 -62.71 -30.50
CA ALA A 651 -3.63 -63.35 -31.09
C ALA A 651 -3.91 -64.84 -31.31
#